data_AF-A0A8J7K584-F1
#
_entry.id   AF-A0A8J7K584-F1
#
_cell.length_a   1.000
_cell.length_b   1.000
_cell.length_c   1.000
_cell.angle_alpha   90.00
_cell.angle_beta   90.00
_cell.angle_gamma   90.00
#
_symmetry.space_group_name_H-M   'P 1'
#
loop_
_entity.id
_entity.type
_entity.pdbx_description
1 polymer ?
#
loop_
_entity_poly.entity_id
_entity_poly.type
_entity_poly.pdbx_seq_one_letter_code
_entity_poly.pdbx_strand_id
1 'polypeptide(L)'
;MFCSLDDFSAIAVTCQRSKVGKLLPDALYVHVSALESLDPLLQEYESEAREIASCPERITLIKFNLEKPSISYLSYPEFDSDPHPALQSSIQVNLQSREVNYRDYGEAGNPFILHRKETFVATDYPHYQQFAALTRQEEALGLLDNPRAIGKRLAWEERLAQFKVAFQGHTLVARSLLSAQSTQVKIDRHKAAISRNDFSKPVRLALEAGLLNQTTTFFDYGCGQGGDLERVGKLGYENAGWDPYYRPDSPLVAADVVNLGYVINVIESQAERREALIKAWELTGQVLIVAAQVLIAQGNSQIAYGDGVITSRNTFQKYYDQEELKIYIDQVLGVDAVPAGLGIYFVFRDEAQAQSFRASRFRSRVSVPKVQLANKRFEDYKELLTPLMAFFTERGRLPTLEELPETEALSTEFGNLRRAFQIVLQATNPQEWDDISDRRRQDLLVYLALSHFGRRPKLRDLTPVVQNDIKSLFGGYQQACAAADLMLMSLGNLEVVEERCKSSTIGQKRPNSLWVHVSAIEALDPLLRLYEGCASRTIGRPQEANVVKFHFRKPKISYLFYPNFDTDPHPALHTSMEIDLRDLHVHYRNYDPNDNPPLLHQKDAMVTADYPLYEKFAKLTRQEEGWGLLDDLRLIYDTRGWQKCLEEHCAELKGHRVVWRKDADPYRVKLVKSAQRQKATRLNEMS
;
A
#
# COMPACT_ATOMS: atom_id res chain seq x y z
N MET A 1 -34.08 2.68 -35.29
CA MET A 1 -33.61 2.88 -36.68
C MET A 1 -32.12 3.25 -36.64
N PHE A 2 -31.26 2.33 -36.18
CA PHE A 2 -29.81 2.54 -36.05
C PHE A 2 -29.05 2.04 -37.30
N CYS A 3 -29.46 2.51 -38.49
CA CYS A 3 -29.03 1.94 -39.77
C CYS A 3 -27.85 2.68 -40.43
N SER A 4 -27.36 3.80 -39.88
CA SER A 4 -26.18 4.51 -40.39
C SER A 4 -24.90 4.19 -39.59
N LEU A 5 -23.73 4.29 -40.25
CA LEU A 5 -22.43 4.12 -39.59
C LEU A 5 -22.19 5.18 -38.49
N ASP A 6 -22.75 6.38 -38.67
CA ASP A 6 -22.66 7.47 -37.69
C ASP A 6 -23.46 7.13 -36.41
N ASP A 7 -24.64 6.50 -36.57
CA ASP A 7 -25.46 6.05 -35.43
C ASP A 7 -24.75 4.95 -34.63
N PHE A 8 -24.09 4.00 -35.29
CA PHE A 8 -23.35 2.94 -34.61
C PHE A 8 -22.12 3.46 -33.87
N SER A 9 -21.41 4.45 -34.44
CA SER A 9 -20.29 5.09 -33.76
C SER A 9 -20.74 5.73 -32.44
N ALA A 10 -21.94 6.33 -32.39
CA ALA A 10 -22.49 6.88 -31.15
C ALA A 10 -22.76 5.77 -30.12
N ILE A 11 -23.33 4.62 -30.53
CA ILE A 11 -23.51 3.45 -29.65
C ILE A 11 -22.18 2.99 -29.05
N ALA A 12 -21.15 2.81 -29.87
CA ALA A 12 -19.85 2.34 -29.41
C ALA A 12 -19.20 3.30 -28.40
N VAL A 13 -19.28 4.61 -28.65
CA VAL A 13 -18.79 5.64 -27.71
C VAL A 13 -19.57 5.62 -26.41
N THR A 14 -20.89 5.46 -26.47
CA THR A 14 -21.74 5.40 -25.27
C THR A 14 -21.44 4.14 -24.45
N CYS A 15 -21.23 2.98 -25.08
CA CYS A 15 -20.79 1.77 -24.38
C CYS A 15 -19.45 1.97 -23.65
N GLN A 16 -18.48 2.65 -24.27
CA GLN A 16 -17.18 2.95 -23.64
C GLN A 16 -17.29 3.86 -22.41
N ARG A 17 -18.36 4.64 -22.32
CA ARG A 17 -18.65 5.54 -21.18
C ARG A 17 -19.57 4.92 -20.14
N SER A 18 -20.05 3.69 -20.35
CA SER A 18 -20.95 3.02 -19.42
C SER A 18 -20.31 2.89 -18.05
N LYS A 19 -21.08 3.23 -17.01
CA LYS A 19 -20.67 3.08 -15.60
C LYS A 19 -20.97 1.69 -15.03
N VAL A 20 -21.76 0.89 -15.77
CA VAL A 20 -22.20 -0.44 -15.36
C VAL A 20 -21.95 -1.43 -16.49
N GLY A 21 -21.51 -2.64 -16.13
CA GLY A 21 -21.17 -3.71 -17.07
C GLY A 21 -19.67 -3.83 -17.35
N LYS A 22 -19.29 -5.01 -17.84
CA LYS A 22 -17.91 -5.39 -18.12
C LYS A 22 -17.52 -4.93 -19.52
N LEU A 23 -16.69 -3.89 -19.59
CA LEU A 23 -16.14 -3.38 -20.84
C LEU A 23 -14.87 -4.15 -21.23
N LEU A 24 -14.89 -4.75 -22.42
CA LEU A 24 -13.77 -5.35 -23.12
C LEU A 24 -13.45 -4.53 -24.38
N PRO A 25 -12.27 -4.71 -25.01
CA PRO A 25 -11.90 -3.95 -26.20
C PRO A 25 -12.91 -4.02 -27.35
N ASP A 26 -13.59 -5.17 -27.51
CA ASP A 26 -14.52 -5.46 -28.60
C ASP A 26 -16.00 -5.37 -28.21
N ALA A 27 -16.31 -5.26 -26.92
CA ALA A 27 -17.68 -5.41 -26.43
C ALA A 27 -17.93 -4.89 -25.01
N LEU A 28 -19.17 -4.51 -24.74
CA LEU A 28 -19.70 -4.27 -23.40
C LEU A 28 -20.68 -5.40 -23.03
N TYR A 29 -20.49 -6.00 -21.85
CA TYR A 29 -21.37 -7.05 -21.33
C TYR A 29 -22.11 -6.55 -20.10
N VAL A 30 -23.43 -6.69 -20.08
CA VAL A 30 -24.29 -6.18 -19.00
C VAL A 30 -25.27 -7.28 -18.60
N HIS A 31 -25.48 -7.47 -17.29
CA HIS A 31 -26.54 -8.33 -16.79
C HIS A 31 -27.89 -7.67 -17.04
N VAL A 32 -28.91 -8.45 -17.41
CA VAL A 32 -30.28 -7.97 -17.67
C VAL A 32 -30.84 -7.07 -16.56
N SER A 33 -30.52 -7.34 -15.30
CA SER A 33 -30.96 -6.50 -14.17
C SER A 33 -30.40 -5.08 -14.17
N ALA A 34 -29.32 -4.82 -14.91
CA ALA A 34 -28.66 -3.52 -15.01
C ALA A 34 -29.02 -2.77 -16.30
N LEU A 35 -29.91 -3.32 -17.15
CA LEU A 35 -30.31 -2.71 -18.41
C LEU A 35 -30.91 -1.31 -18.21
N GLU A 36 -31.77 -1.14 -17.20
CA GLU A 36 -32.41 0.14 -16.87
C GLU A 36 -31.42 1.21 -16.38
N SER A 37 -30.23 0.79 -15.95
CA SER A 37 -29.16 1.69 -15.50
C SER A 37 -28.25 2.16 -16.65
N LEU A 38 -28.42 1.63 -17.86
CA LEU A 38 -27.65 2.07 -19.03
C LEU A 38 -28.16 3.41 -19.56
N ASP A 39 -27.34 4.06 -20.38
CA ASP A 39 -27.76 5.25 -21.12
C ASP A 39 -29.01 4.94 -21.98
N PRO A 40 -30.02 5.84 -22.03
CA PRO A 40 -31.24 5.62 -22.82
C PRO A 40 -30.98 5.19 -24.27
N LEU A 41 -29.91 5.69 -24.88
CA LEU A 41 -29.52 5.30 -26.24
C LEU A 41 -29.20 3.80 -26.36
N LEU A 42 -28.55 3.22 -25.35
CA LEU A 42 -28.25 1.78 -25.33
C LEU A 42 -29.49 0.94 -25.05
N GLN A 43 -30.43 1.47 -24.25
CA GLN A 43 -31.71 0.81 -23.98
C GLN A 43 -32.56 0.73 -25.25
N GLU A 44 -32.64 1.83 -26.02
CA GLU A 44 -33.32 1.85 -27.31
C GLU A 44 -32.68 0.91 -28.34
N TYR A 45 -31.34 0.90 -28.41
CA TYR A 45 -30.60 0.00 -29.28
C TYR A 45 -30.82 -1.49 -28.93
N GLU A 46 -30.89 -1.80 -27.64
CA GLU A 46 -31.25 -3.14 -27.16
C GLU A 46 -32.70 -3.50 -27.45
N SER A 47 -33.63 -2.56 -27.28
CA SER A 47 -35.05 -2.76 -27.55
C SER A 47 -35.28 -3.12 -29.02
N GLU A 48 -34.62 -2.44 -29.97
CA GLU A 48 -34.71 -2.78 -31.40
C GLU A 48 -34.16 -4.19 -31.68
N ALA A 49 -33.03 -4.56 -31.09
CA ALA A 49 -32.48 -5.92 -31.25
C ALA A 49 -33.39 -7.00 -30.65
N ARG A 50 -34.05 -6.71 -29.53
CA ARG A 50 -34.95 -7.63 -28.84
C ARG A 50 -36.22 -7.92 -29.64
N GLU A 51 -36.75 -6.90 -30.31
CA GLU A 51 -37.87 -7.05 -31.25
C GLU A 51 -37.49 -7.99 -32.41
N ILE A 52 -36.30 -7.81 -32.98
CA ILE A 52 -35.80 -8.68 -34.06
C ILE A 52 -35.63 -10.13 -33.58
N ALA A 53 -35.14 -10.32 -32.35
CA ALA A 53 -34.92 -11.65 -31.77
C ALA A 53 -36.20 -12.40 -31.37
N SER A 54 -37.39 -11.78 -31.46
CA SER A 54 -38.66 -12.34 -30.99
C SER A 54 -38.66 -12.70 -29.49
N CYS A 55 -38.30 -11.73 -28.64
CA CYS A 55 -38.32 -11.78 -27.18
C CYS A 55 -37.75 -13.09 -26.57
N PRO A 56 -36.42 -13.22 -26.45
CA PRO A 56 -35.81 -14.44 -25.93
C PRO A 56 -36.16 -14.68 -24.46
N GLU A 57 -36.65 -15.88 -24.13
CA GLU A 57 -36.83 -16.30 -22.74
C GLU A 57 -35.47 -16.52 -22.06
N ARG A 58 -35.37 -16.13 -20.77
CA ARG A 58 -34.23 -16.46 -19.87
C ARG A 58 -32.86 -15.93 -20.31
N ILE A 59 -32.81 -14.67 -20.78
CA ILE A 59 -31.54 -13.97 -21.00
C ILE A 59 -30.90 -13.65 -19.65
N THR A 60 -29.59 -13.88 -19.53
CA THR A 60 -28.79 -13.45 -18.37
C THR A 60 -27.95 -12.22 -18.71
N LEU A 61 -27.16 -12.28 -19.79
CA LEU A 61 -26.26 -11.20 -20.20
C LEU A 61 -26.62 -10.68 -21.59
N ILE A 62 -26.43 -9.38 -21.78
CA ILE A 62 -26.55 -8.65 -23.04
C ILE A 62 -25.15 -8.19 -23.42
N LYS A 63 -24.66 -8.63 -24.57
CA LYS A 63 -23.37 -8.25 -25.16
C LYS A 63 -23.61 -7.24 -26.28
N PHE A 64 -23.20 -6.00 -26.07
CA PHE A 64 -23.11 -4.97 -27.09
C PHE A 64 -21.77 -5.10 -27.81
N ASN A 65 -21.78 -5.31 -29.13
CA ASN A 65 -20.55 -5.34 -29.92
C ASN A 65 -20.11 -3.92 -30.30
N LEU A 66 -18.81 -3.62 -30.18
CA LEU A 66 -18.25 -2.29 -30.48
C LEU A 66 -17.67 -2.16 -31.89
N GLU A 67 -17.50 -3.27 -32.61
CA GLU A 67 -16.90 -3.32 -33.94
C GLU A 67 -17.94 -3.40 -35.06
N LYS A 68 -19.11 -3.97 -34.78
CA LYS A 68 -20.20 -4.14 -35.74
C LYS A 68 -21.58 -4.01 -35.07
N PRO A 69 -22.62 -3.56 -35.81
CA PRO A 69 -23.96 -3.32 -35.28
C PRO A 69 -24.67 -4.64 -34.94
N SER A 70 -24.31 -5.22 -33.79
CA SER A 70 -24.89 -6.47 -33.31
C SER A 70 -25.00 -6.50 -31.79
N ILE A 71 -26.05 -7.18 -31.31
CA ILE A 71 -26.24 -7.54 -29.91
C ILE A 71 -26.23 -9.05 -29.80
N SER A 72 -25.64 -9.58 -28.72
CA SER A 72 -25.77 -11.00 -28.38
C SER A 72 -26.39 -11.18 -27.02
N TYR A 73 -27.44 -12.00 -26.95
CA TYR A 73 -28.08 -12.43 -25.72
C TYR A 73 -27.48 -13.77 -25.28
N LEU A 74 -27.01 -13.85 -24.04
CA LEU A 74 -26.35 -15.03 -23.49
C LEU A 74 -27.15 -15.56 -22.30
N SER A 75 -27.41 -16.86 -22.30
CA SER A 75 -28.12 -17.55 -21.21
C SER A 75 -27.15 -18.31 -20.32
N TYR A 76 -27.20 -18.00 -19.03
CA TYR A 76 -26.50 -18.68 -17.93
C TYR A 76 -27.54 -19.01 -16.84
N PRO A 77 -28.26 -20.13 -16.94
CA PRO A 77 -29.37 -20.45 -16.02
C PRO A 77 -28.96 -20.50 -14.55
N GLU A 78 -27.71 -20.89 -14.28
CA GLU A 78 -27.14 -21.02 -12.94
C GLU A 78 -26.31 -19.79 -12.54
N PHE A 79 -26.61 -18.61 -13.12
CA PHE A 79 -25.80 -17.40 -12.93
C PHE A 79 -25.59 -17.04 -11.46
N ASP A 80 -26.62 -17.16 -10.62
CA ASP A 80 -26.49 -16.83 -9.20
C ASP A 80 -25.87 -17.99 -8.40
N SER A 81 -26.25 -19.24 -8.69
CA SER A 81 -25.92 -20.41 -7.87
C SER A 81 -24.56 -21.05 -8.17
N ASP A 82 -24.13 -21.08 -9.44
CA ASP A 82 -22.83 -21.61 -9.84
C ASP A 82 -21.76 -20.50 -9.70
N PRO A 83 -20.60 -20.76 -9.09
CA PRO A 83 -19.48 -19.81 -9.08
C PRO A 83 -19.00 -19.41 -10.48
N HIS A 84 -18.98 -20.34 -11.44
CA HIS A 84 -18.57 -20.12 -12.84
C HIS A 84 -19.56 -20.79 -13.80
N PRO A 85 -20.76 -20.20 -13.96
CA PRO A 85 -21.84 -20.80 -14.74
C PRO A 85 -21.40 -21.02 -16.19
N ALA A 86 -21.81 -22.16 -16.76
CA ALA A 86 -21.60 -22.45 -18.16
C ALA A 86 -22.61 -21.70 -19.05
N LEU A 87 -22.14 -21.25 -20.21
CA LEU A 87 -22.99 -20.72 -21.26
C LEU A 87 -23.89 -21.83 -21.78
N GLN A 88 -25.20 -21.66 -21.67
CA GLN A 88 -26.17 -22.63 -22.19
C GLN A 88 -26.52 -22.34 -23.64
N SER A 89 -26.83 -21.09 -23.96
CA SER A 89 -27.23 -20.70 -25.31
C SER A 89 -26.86 -19.25 -25.60
N SER A 90 -26.72 -18.93 -26.87
CA SER A 90 -26.52 -17.56 -27.34
C SER A 90 -27.40 -17.24 -28.54
N ILE A 91 -27.99 -16.06 -28.55
CA ILE A 91 -28.68 -15.49 -29.71
C ILE A 91 -27.93 -14.24 -30.13
N GLN A 92 -27.40 -14.22 -31.36
CA GLN A 92 -26.78 -13.03 -31.93
C GLN A 92 -27.73 -12.39 -32.94
N VAL A 93 -28.02 -11.11 -32.75
CA VAL A 93 -28.82 -10.29 -33.64
C VAL A 93 -27.89 -9.33 -34.37
N ASN A 94 -27.91 -9.36 -35.69
CA ASN A 94 -27.30 -8.32 -36.52
C ASN A 94 -28.36 -7.25 -36.80
N LEU A 95 -28.18 -6.03 -36.30
CA LEU A 95 -29.19 -4.96 -36.47
C LEU A 95 -29.22 -4.40 -37.90
N GLN A 96 -28.15 -4.58 -38.66
CA GLN A 96 -28.08 -4.12 -40.06
C GLN A 96 -28.73 -5.12 -41.02
N SER A 97 -28.40 -6.41 -40.94
CA SER A 97 -29.01 -7.45 -41.79
C SER A 97 -30.34 -7.97 -41.24
N ARG A 98 -30.67 -7.65 -39.98
CA ARG A 98 -31.80 -8.22 -39.21
C ARG A 98 -31.75 -9.74 -39.09
N GLU A 99 -30.59 -10.35 -39.31
CA GLU A 99 -30.37 -11.79 -39.15
C GLU A 99 -30.21 -12.16 -37.67
N VAL A 100 -30.83 -13.29 -37.30
CA VAL A 100 -30.78 -13.85 -35.95
C VAL A 100 -30.09 -15.21 -36.01
N ASN A 101 -29.01 -15.37 -35.25
CA ASN A 101 -28.25 -16.61 -35.15
C ASN A 101 -28.37 -17.19 -33.74
N TYR A 102 -29.03 -18.34 -33.63
CA TYR A 102 -29.12 -19.10 -32.38
C TYR A 102 -28.01 -20.16 -32.32
N ARG A 103 -27.42 -20.36 -31.15
CA ARG A 103 -26.50 -21.46 -30.85
C ARG A 103 -26.80 -22.04 -29.48
N ASP A 104 -26.90 -23.36 -29.43
CA ASP A 104 -27.01 -24.13 -28.19
C ASP A 104 -25.65 -24.73 -27.82
N TYR A 105 -25.29 -24.62 -26.55
CA TYR A 105 -24.07 -25.15 -25.96
C TYR A 105 -24.37 -26.14 -24.82
N GLY A 106 -25.63 -26.46 -24.55
CA GLY A 106 -26.04 -27.31 -23.42
C GLY A 106 -25.44 -28.72 -23.44
N GLU A 107 -25.18 -29.28 -24.63
CA GLU A 107 -24.55 -30.60 -24.80
C GLU A 107 -23.02 -30.53 -24.98
N ALA A 108 -22.42 -29.35 -24.87
CA ALA A 108 -20.97 -29.22 -25.00
C ALA A 108 -20.26 -29.83 -23.78
N GLY A 109 -19.47 -30.88 -23.99
CA GLY A 109 -18.68 -31.52 -22.92
C GLY A 109 -17.61 -30.61 -22.29
N ASN A 110 -17.31 -29.46 -22.91
CA ASN A 110 -16.37 -28.46 -22.40
C ASN A 110 -16.87 -27.04 -22.72
N PRO A 111 -17.91 -26.55 -22.02
CA PRO A 111 -18.56 -25.29 -22.34
C PRO A 111 -17.70 -24.09 -21.93
N PHE A 112 -18.02 -22.93 -22.49
CA PHE A 112 -17.48 -21.66 -22.02
C PHE A 112 -18.10 -21.32 -20.66
N ILE A 113 -17.28 -20.88 -19.71
CA ILE A 113 -17.71 -20.50 -18.37
C ILE A 113 -17.51 -19.01 -18.13
N LEU A 114 -18.28 -18.47 -17.20
CA LEU A 114 -18.24 -17.05 -16.84
C LEU A 114 -17.39 -16.83 -15.58
N HIS A 115 -16.51 -15.83 -15.59
CA HIS A 115 -15.77 -15.38 -14.42
C HIS A 115 -16.06 -13.90 -14.12
N ARG A 116 -15.79 -13.49 -12.88
CA ARG A 116 -15.94 -12.11 -12.40
C ARG A 116 -17.38 -11.60 -12.51
N LYS A 117 -18.33 -12.34 -11.93
CA LYS A 117 -19.76 -12.07 -12.07
C LYS A 117 -20.16 -10.67 -11.58
N GLU A 118 -19.45 -10.15 -10.58
CA GLU A 118 -19.63 -8.79 -10.05
C GLU A 118 -19.43 -7.69 -11.10
N THR A 119 -18.66 -7.96 -12.15
CA THR A 119 -18.40 -6.95 -13.22
C THR A 119 -19.57 -6.75 -14.17
N PHE A 120 -20.55 -7.67 -14.20
CA PHE A 120 -21.69 -7.57 -15.12
C PHE A 120 -22.92 -6.92 -14.49
N VAL A 121 -22.99 -6.84 -13.17
CA VAL A 121 -24.15 -6.38 -12.40
C VAL A 121 -23.89 -5.01 -11.76
N ALA A 122 -24.95 -4.34 -11.31
CA ALA A 122 -24.83 -3.12 -10.50
C ALA A 122 -24.42 -3.45 -9.04
N THR A 123 -23.90 -2.47 -8.31
CA THR A 123 -23.38 -2.65 -6.94
C THR A 123 -24.46 -2.97 -5.90
N ASP A 124 -25.72 -2.68 -6.21
CA ASP A 124 -26.90 -3.00 -5.40
C ASP A 124 -27.49 -4.39 -5.70
N TYR A 125 -26.89 -5.14 -6.64
CA TYR A 125 -27.32 -6.51 -6.94
C TYR A 125 -27.19 -7.40 -5.69
N PRO A 126 -28.20 -8.24 -5.36
CA PRO A 126 -28.24 -8.98 -4.07
C PRO A 126 -26.98 -9.80 -3.78
N HIS A 127 -26.39 -10.40 -4.80
CA HIS A 127 -25.19 -11.25 -4.68
C HIS A 127 -23.87 -10.53 -5.01
N TYR A 128 -23.88 -9.21 -5.23
CA TYR A 128 -22.69 -8.44 -5.64
C TYR A 128 -21.49 -8.71 -4.72
N GLN A 129 -21.69 -8.59 -3.40
CA GLN A 129 -20.62 -8.78 -2.42
C GLN A 129 -20.07 -10.21 -2.41
N GLN A 130 -20.93 -11.21 -2.62
CA GLN A 130 -20.54 -12.62 -2.70
C GLN A 130 -19.69 -12.88 -3.95
N PHE A 131 -20.10 -12.38 -5.11
CA PHE A 131 -19.35 -12.52 -6.35
C PHE A 131 -18.00 -11.80 -6.28
N ALA A 132 -17.98 -10.58 -5.76
CA ALA A 132 -16.76 -9.82 -5.56
C ALA A 132 -15.80 -10.51 -4.58
N ALA A 133 -16.31 -11.12 -3.51
CA ALA A 133 -15.51 -11.90 -2.57
C ALA A 133 -14.88 -13.13 -3.21
N LEU A 134 -15.63 -13.86 -4.04
CA LEU A 134 -15.10 -15.00 -4.80
C LEU A 134 -13.99 -14.56 -5.76
N THR A 135 -14.23 -13.50 -6.55
CA THR A 135 -13.21 -12.96 -7.46
C THR A 135 -11.93 -12.57 -6.72
N ARG A 136 -12.05 -11.94 -5.54
CA ARG A 136 -10.89 -11.62 -4.69
C ARG A 136 -10.10 -12.86 -4.27
N GLN A 137 -10.78 -13.92 -3.84
CA GLN A 137 -10.13 -15.20 -3.48
C GLN A 137 -9.39 -15.80 -4.67
N GLU A 138 -9.99 -15.75 -5.86
CA GLU A 138 -9.41 -16.28 -7.09
C GLU A 138 -8.20 -15.49 -7.58
N GLU A 139 -8.27 -14.16 -7.54
CA GLU A 139 -7.15 -13.28 -7.86
C GLU A 139 -6.00 -13.45 -6.87
N ALA A 140 -6.30 -13.56 -5.57
CA ALA A 140 -5.28 -13.77 -4.54
C ALA A 140 -4.51 -15.08 -4.73
N LEU A 141 -5.15 -16.13 -5.23
CA LEU A 141 -4.49 -17.39 -5.57
C LEU A 141 -3.87 -17.39 -6.98
N GLY A 142 -4.02 -16.33 -7.77
CA GLY A 142 -3.57 -16.29 -9.16
C GLY A 142 -4.38 -17.22 -10.08
N LEU A 143 -5.60 -17.62 -9.70
CA LEU A 143 -6.46 -18.47 -10.53
C LEU A 143 -6.94 -17.74 -11.79
N LEU A 144 -7.07 -16.41 -11.75
CA LEU A 144 -7.52 -15.61 -12.90
C LEU A 144 -6.38 -15.13 -13.81
N ASP A 145 -5.12 -15.47 -13.52
CA ASP A 145 -4.00 -15.09 -14.39
C ASP A 145 -4.11 -15.79 -15.76
N ASN A 146 -3.61 -15.18 -16.83
CA ASN A 146 -3.72 -15.70 -18.20
C ASN A 146 -5.19 -15.95 -18.62
N PRO A 147 -6.02 -14.90 -18.72
CA PRO A 147 -7.47 -15.01 -18.94
C PRO A 147 -7.87 -15.75 -20.23
N ARG A 148 -6.96 -15.86 -21.21
CA ARG A 148 -7.18 -16.63 -22.44
C ARG A 148 -7.24 -18.14 -22.23
N ALA A 149 -6.65 -18.65 -21.15
CA ALA A 149 -6.55 -20.09 -20.89
C ALA A 149 -7.70 -20.64 -20.04
N ILE A 150 -8.46 -19.77 -19.34
CA ILE A 150 -9.41 -20.21 -18.30
C ILE A 150 -10.87 -20.23 -18.74
N GLY A 151 -11.19 -19.72 -19.94
CA GLY A 151 -12.58 -19.52 -20.37
C GLY A 151 -13.40 -20.78 -20.64
N LYS A 152 -12.83 -21.99 -20.53
CA LYS A 152 -13.52 -23.26 -20.74
C LYS A 152 -13.49 -24.11 -19.46
N ARG A 153 -14.58 -24.84 -19.20
CA ARG A 153 -14.76 -25.62 -17.96
C ARG A 153 -13.60 -26.59 -17.65
N LEU A 154 -13.18 -27.41 -18.61
CA LEU A 154 -12.09 -28.38 -18.35
C LEU A 154 -10.77 -27.70 -17.99
N ALA A 155 -10.42 -26.61 -18.69
CA ALA A 155 -9.20 -25.86 -18.40
C ALA A 155 -9.27 -25.19 -17.02
N TRP A 156 -10.46 -24.75 -16.60
CA TRP A 156 -10.70 -24.23 -15.26
C TRP A 156 -10.59 -25.32 -14.19
N GLU A 157 -11.19 -26.48 -14.41
CA GLU A 157 -11.09 -27.62 -13.50
C GLU A 157 -9.66 -28.13 -13.34
N GLU A 158 -8.88 -28.20 -14.43
CA GLU A 158 -7.45 -28.49 -14.40
C GLU A 158 -6.69 -27.45 -13.57
N ARG A 159 -7.03 -26.17 -13.72
CA ARG A 159 -6.42 -25.10 -12.94
C ARG A 159 -6.75 -25.25 -11.45
N LEU A 160 -8.02 -25.46 -11.09
CA LEU A 160 -8.41 -25.72 -9.71
C LEU A 160 -7.66 -26.93 -9.14
N ALA A 161 -7.46 -27.99 -9.94
CA ALA A 161 -6.69 -29.16 -9.54
C ALA A 161 -5.19 -28.85 -9.35
N GLN A 162 -4.56 -28.06 -10.22
CA GLN A 162 -3.17 -27.61 -10.09
C GLN A 162 -2.97 -26.82 -8.78
N PHE A 163 -3.92 -25.96 -8.44
CA PHE A 163 -3.92 -25.18 -7.20
C PHE A 163 -4.52 -25.94 -5.99
N LYS A 164 -4.94 -27.20 -6.19
CA LYS A 164 -5.50 -28.10 -5.16
C LYS A 164 -6.73 -27.54 -4.42
N VAL A 165 -7.53 -26.73 -5.11
CA VAL A 165 -8.75 -26.11 -4.59
C VAL A 165 -10.00 -26.61 -5.31
N ALA A 166 -11.17 -26.33 -4.74
CA ALA A 166 -12.49 -26.63 -5.26
C ALA A 166 -13.48 -25.59 -4.71
N PHE A 167 -14.72 -25.59 -5.21
CA PHE A 167 -15.76 -24.70 -4.68
C PHE A 167 -16.65 -25.39 -3.66
N GLN A 168 -17.05 -24.63 -2.64
CA GLN A 168 -18.19 -24.92 -1.78
C GLN A 168 -19.10 -23.69 -1.79
N GLY A 169 -20.12 -23.70 -2.65
CA GLY A 169 -20.84 -22.48 -3.01
C GLY A 169 -19.91 -21.48 -3.73
N HIS A 170 -19.98 -20.20 -3.39
CA HIS A 170 -19.11 -19.13 -3.93
C HIS A 170 -17.87 -18.89 -3.07
N THR A 171 -17.31 -19.95 -2.50
CA THR A 171 -16.10 -19.90 -1.68
C THR A 171 -15.12 -20.98 -2.13
N LEU A 172 -13.84 -20.63 -2.22
CA LEU A 172 -12.78 -21.56 -2.52
C LEU A 172 -12.36 -22.34 -1.26
N VAL A 173 -12.29 -23.66 -1.41
CA VAL A 173 -11.86 -24.59 -0.36
C VAL A 173 -10.80 -25.54 -0.90
N ALA A 174 -9.97 -26.13 -0.03
CA ALA A 174 -9.03 -27.16 -0.46
C ALA A 174 -9.77 -28.44 -0.87
N ARG A 175 -9.35 -29.08 -1.97
CA ARG A 175 -10.00 -30.30 -2.48
C ARG A 175 -9.97 -31.46 -1.46
N SER A 176 -9.01 -31.48 -0.53
CA SER A 176 -8.91 -32.46 0.56
C SER A 176 -10.05 -32.40 1.60
N LEU A 177 -10.81 -31.30 1.64
CA LEU A 177 -11.94 -31.14 2.57
C LEU A 177 -13.24 -31.78 2.10
N LEU A 178 -13.42 -31.88 0.78
CA LEU A 178 -14.62 -32.46 0.19
C LEU A 178 -14.73 -33.98 0.47
N SER A 179 -13.63 -34.64 0.84
CA SER A 179 -13.58 -36.05 1.23
C SER A 179 -13.79 -36.30 2.74
N ALA A 180 -13.77 -35.27 3.58
CA ALA A 180 -13.87 -35.41 5.04
C ALA A 180 -15.26 -35.00 5.53
N GLN A 181 -16.15 -35.96 5.74
CA GLN A 181 -17.39 -35.71 6.49
C GLN A 181 -17.06 -35.24 7.92
N SER A 182 -17.68 -34.11 8.29
CA SER A 182 -17.88 -33.54 9.64
C SER A 182 -17.28 -34.31 10.83
N THR A 183 -15.99 -34.13 11.07
CA THR A 183 -15.42 -34.31 12.41
C THR A 183 -14.85 -32.96 12.85
N GLN A 184 -15.22 -32.49 14.04
CA GLN A 184 -14.59 -31.34 14.67
C GLN A 184 -13.09 -31.64 14.77
N VAL A 185 -12.31 -31.07 13.84
CA VAL A 185 -10.86 -31.21 13.84
C VAL A 185 -10.35 -30.56 15.11
N LYS A 186 -9.72 -31.33 16.00
CA LYS A 186 -9.08 -30.78 17.21
C LYS A 186 -7.91 -29.90 16.76
N ILE A 187 -8.02 -28.59 16.96
CA ILE A 187 -7.04 -27.60 16.51
C ILE A 187 -5.97 -27.39 17.58
N ASP A 188 -4.70 -27.57 17.21
CA ASP A 188 -3.56 -27.42 18.12
C ASP A 188 -3.04 -25.97 18.13
N ARG A 189 -3.84 -25.01 18.61
CA ARG A 189 -3.50 -23.56 18.57
C ARG A 189 -2.09 -23.22 19.06
N HIS A 190 -1.63 -23.90 20.11
CA HIS A 190 -0.29 -23.71 20.69
C HIS A 190 0.87 -23.90 19.69
N LYS A 191 0.68 -24.68 18.61
CA LYS A 191 1.70 -24.90 17.57
C LYS A 191 1.87 -23.72 16.60
N ALA A 192 1.01 -22.70 16.68
CA ALA A 192 1.13 -21.49 15.89
C ALA A 192 2.18 -20.51 16.46
N ALA A 193 2.58 -20.67 17.73
CA ALA A 193 3.65 -19.88 18.32
C ALA A 193 5.00 -20.22 17.67
N ILE A 194 5.68 -19.20 17.14
CA ILE A 194 6.97 -19.34 16.45
C ILE A 194 8.09 -18.77 17.33
N SER A 195 9.15 -19.57 17.54
CA SER A 195 10.38 -19.08 18.16
C SER A 195 11.16 -18.19 17.18
N ARG A 196 11.57 -17.00 17.63
CA ARG A 196 12.26 -15.99 16.82
C ARG A 196 13.40 -15.37 17.62
N ASN A 197 14.47 -14.99 16.92
CA ASN A 197 15.67 -14.40 17.51
C ASN A 197 15.56 -12.89 17.77
N ASP A 198 14.48 -12.25 17.32
CA ASP A 198 14.28 -10.80 17.38
C ASP A 198 12.84 -10.49 17.82
N PHE A 199 12.56 -9.25 18.22
CA PHE A 199 11.22 -8.77 18.61
C PHE A 199 10.19 -9.07 17.52
N SER A 200 8.98 -9.45 17.93
CA SER A 200 7.86 -9.50 17.00
C SER A 200 7.61 -8.14 16.39
N LYS A 201 7.11 -8.15 15.15
CA LYS A 201 6.81 -6.95 14.38
C LYS A 201 5.93 -5.92 15.14
N PRO A 202 4.81 -6.30 15.79
CA PRO A 202 4.01 -5.34 16.55
C PRO A 202 4.79 -4.66 17.69
N VAL A 203 5.58 -5.42 18.46
CA VAL A 203 6.37 -4.90 19.58
C VAL A 203 7.48 -3.98 19.08
N ARG A 204 8.16 -4.35 17.98
CA ARG A 204 9.20 -3.50 17.36
C ARG A 204 8.65 -2.14 16.94
N LEU A 205 7.49 -2.12 16.26
CA LEU A 205 6.86 -0.87 15.84
C LEU A 205 6.46 0.01 17.03
N ALA A 206 6.04 -0.58 18.15
CA ALA A 206 5.73 0.16 19.36
C ALA A 206 6.98 0.78 20.02
N LEU A 207 8.11 0.07 20.00
CA LEU A 207 9.42 0.60 20.44
C LEU A 207 9.90 1.75 19.54
N GLU A 208 9.86 1.56 18.22
CA GLU A 208 10.25 2.58 17.23
C GLU A 208 9.37 3.84 17.34
N ALA A 209 8.09 3.66 17.69
CA ALA A 209 7.15 4.74 17.96
C ALA A 209 7.33 5.43 19.32
N GLY A 210 8.21 4.91 20.20
CA GLY A 210 8.41 5.41 21.56
C GLY A 210 7.23 5.14 22.52
N LEU A 211 6.26 4.34 22.10
CA LEU A 211 5.09 3.98 22.92
C LEU A 211 5.46 3.02 24.05
N LEU A 212 6.47 2.19 23.82
CA LEU A 212 7.06 1.30 24.81
C LEU A 212 8.45 1.83 25.20
N ASN A 213 8.64 2.17 26.47
CA ASN A 213 9.88 2.72 27.01
C ASN A 213 10.06 2.31 28.50
N GLN A 214 11.14 2.75 29.15
CA GLN A 214 11.45 2.38 30.54
C GLN A 214 10.44 2.88 31.58
N THR A 215 9.60 3.85 31.23
CA THR A 215 8.59 4.42 32.14
C THR A 215 7.21 3.80 31.97
N THR A 216 7.03 2.91 30.99
CA THR A 216 5.76 2.25 30.68
C THR A 216 5.80 0.78 31.06
N THR A 217 4.68 0.27 31.56
CA THR A 217 4.47 -1.15 31.84
C THR A 217 3.97 -1.90 30.59
N PHE A 218 4.42 -3.15 30.39
CA PHE A 218 4.08 -3.98 29.23
C PHE A 218 3.36 -5.27 29.60
N PHE A 219 2.26 -5.60 28.91
CA PHE A 219 1.59 -6.89 29.05
C PHE A 219 1.41 -7.60 27.71
N ASP A 220 1.85 -8.85 27.60
CA ASP A 220 1.69 -9.66 26.38
C ASP A 220 0.56 -10.70 26.55
N TYR A 221 -0.58 -10.46 25.90
CA TYR A 221 -1.78 -11.30 25.94
C TYR A 221 -1.70 -12.35 24.83
N GLY A 222 -1.49 -13.61 25.20
CA GLY A 222 -1.17 -14.70 24.27
C GLY A 222 0.32 -14.73 23.91
N CYS A 223 1.19 -14.61 24.91
CA CYS A 223 2.64 -14.45 24.73
C CYS A 223 3.35 -15.70 24.15
N GLY A 224 2.65 -16.83 24.02
CA GLY A 224 3.21 -18.09 23.56
C GLY A 224 4.40 -18.51 24.42
N GLN A 225 5.56 -18.71 23.78
CA GLN A 225 6.80 -19.08 24.47
C GLN A 225 7.44 -17.91 25.25
N GLY A 226 6.93 -16.68 25.12
CA GLY A 226 7.39 -15.53 25.90
C GLY A 226 8.64 -14.81 25.35
N GLY A 227 8.98 -14.99 24.07
CA GLY A 227 10.21 -14.42 23.49
C GLY A 227 10.25 -12.88 23.54
N ASP A 228 9.11 -12.20 23.34
CA ASP A 228 9.06 -10.74 23.45
C ASP A 228 9.21 -10.27 24.90
N LEU A 229 8.61 -10.98 25.86
CA LEU A 229 8.79 -10.70 27.30
C LEU A 229 10.26 -10.78 27.71
N GLU A 230 10.97 -11.83 27.28
CA GLU A 230 12.40 -11.97 27.57
C GLU A 230 13.23 -10.78 27.05
N ARG A 231 12.92 -10.32 25.83
CA ARG A 231 13.66 -9.21 25.21
C ARG A 231 13.29 -7.85 25.81
N VAL A 232 12.01 -7.61 26.10
CA VAL A 232 11.54 -6.41 26.81
C VAL A 232 12.17 -6.36 28.21
N GLY A 233 12.22 -7.48 28.92
CA GLY A 233 12.89 -7.59 30.23
C GLY A 233 14.39 -7.30 30.16
N LYS A 234 15.10 -7.72 29.10
CA LYS A 234 16.52 -7.39 28.89
C LYS A 234 16.78 -5.89 28.69
N LEU A 235 15.77 -5.12 28.24
CA LEU A 235 15.85 -3.66 28.16
C LEU A 235 15.57 -2.96 29.51
N GLY A 236 15.24 -3.73 30.55
CA GLY A 236 14.94 -3.24 31.90
C GLY A 236 13.51 -2.76 32.08
N TYR A 237 12.58 -3.16 31.21
CA TYR A 237 11.20 -2.67 31.24
C TYR A 237 10.34 -3.60 32.09
N GLU A 238 9.41 -3.03 32.86
CA GLU A 238 8.43 -3.81 33.62
C GLU A 238 7.49 -4.53 32.66
N ASN A 239 7.43 -5.86 32.75
CA ASN A 239 6.63 -6.67 31.85
C ASN A 239 6.01 -7.89 32.53
N ALA A 240 4.86 -8.30 32.03
CA ALA A 240 4.19 -9.54 32.35
C ALA A 240 3.49 -10.10 31.10
N GLY A 241 3.04 -11.36 31.14
CA GLY A 241 2.26 -11.90 30.04
C GLY A 241 1.63 -13.23 30.38
N TRP A 242 0.62 -13.56 29.59
CA TRP A 242 -0.23 -14.73 29.78
C TRP A 242 -0.40 -15.48 28.47
N ASP A 243 -0.52 -16.79 28.54
CA ASP A 243 -0.86 -17.63 27.39
C ASP A 243 -1.70 -18.83 27.87
N PRO A 244 -2.79 -19.18 27.18
CA PRO A 244 -3.69 -20.24 27.63
C PRO A 244 -3.04 -21.63 27.69
N TYR A 245 -1.91 -21.85 26.99
CA TYR A 245 -1.20 -23.12 26.96
C TYR A 245 0.15 -23.04 27.68
N TYR A 246 0.97 -22.05 27.34
CA TYR A 246 2.35 -21.96 27.82
C TYR A 246 2.47 -21.31 29.21
N ARG A 247 1.52 -20.46 29.60
CA ARG A 247 1.52 -19.73 30.88
C ARG A 247 0.09 -19.55 31.45
N PRO A 248 -0.68 -20.64 31.64
CA PRO A 248 -2.10 -20.54 32.00
C PRO A 248 -2.33 -19.91 33.39
N ASP A 249 -1.40 -20.14 34.31
CA ASP A 249 -1.49 -19.70 35.71
C ASP A 249 -0.95 -18.27 35.93
N SER A 250 -0.45 -17.60 34.89
CA SER A 250 0.02 -16.22 35.02
C SER A 250 -1.16 -15.27 35.20
N PRO A 251 -1.11 -14.31 36.14
CA PRO A 251 -2.21 -13.38 36.34
C PRO A 251 -2.34 -12.45 35.12
N LEU A 252 -3.59 -12.18 34.72
CA LEU A 252 -3.91 -11.09 33.82
C LEU A 252 -3.81 -9.77 34.60
N VAL A 253 -2.81 -8.95 34.29
CA VAL A 253 -2.56 -7.67 34.96
C VAL A 253 -2.71 -6.51 33.97
N ALA A 254 -3.19 -5.37 34.46
CA ALA A 254 -3.26 -4.16 33.65
C ALA A 254 -1.85 -3.61 33.38
N ALA A 255 -1.67 -3.01 32.20
CA ALA A 255 -0.42 -2.38 31.80
C ALA A 255 -0.68 -1.18 30.88
N ASP A 256 0.26 -0.25 30.81
CA ASP A 256 0.20 0.91 29.91
C ASP A 256 0.11 0.46 28.46
N VAL A 257 0.93 -0.53 28.08
CA VAL A 257 0.95 -1.10 26.73
C VAL A 257 0.59 -2.58 26.78
N VAL A 258 -0.51 -2.95 26.14
CA VAL A 258 -0.93 -4.36 26.01
C VAL A 258 -0.73 -4.81 24.58
N ASN A 259 -0.10 -5.97 24.38
CA ASN A 259 0.06 -6.59 23.07
C ASN A 259 -0.89 -7.78 22.93
N LEU A 260 -1.74 -7.75 21.90
CA LEU A 260 -2.54 -8.86 21.40
C LEU A 260 -1.99 -9.26 20.03
N GLY A 261 -0.74 -9.74 20.04
CA GLY A 261 0.05 -9.96 18.84
C GLY A 261 -0.19 -11.33 18.23
N TYR A 262 -0.82 -11.38 17.06
CA TYR A 262 -1.07 -12.60 16.29
C TYR A 262 -1.95 -13.66 16.99
N VAL A 263 -2.83 -13.23 17.90
CA VAL A 263 -3.71 -14.11 18.67
C VAL A 263 -5.07 -14.31 17.99
N ILE A 264 -5.73 -13.21 17.59
CA ILE A 264 -7.08 -13.29 17.01
C ILE A 264 -7.13 -14.06 15.68
N ASN A 265 -6.00 -14.18 14.99
CA ASN A 265 -5.88 -14.95 13.76
C ASN A 265 -5.70 -16.45 13.99
N VAL A 266 -5.50 -16.93 15.23
CA VAL A 266 -5.38 -18.37 15.54
C VAL A 266 -6.56 -18.94 16.32
N ILE A 267 -7.54 -18.09 16.66
CA ILE A 267 -8.78 -18.47 17.34
C ILE A 267 -9.88 -18.73 16.29
N GLU A 268 -10.38 -19.95 16.20
CA GLU A 268 -11.41 -20.33 15.23
C GLU A 268 -12.80 -19.76 15.55
N SER A 269 -13.15 -19.65 16.84
CA SER A 269 -14.45 -19.12 17.28
C SER A 269 -14.49 -17.59 17.19
N GLN A 270 -15.43 -17.04 16.42
CA GLN A 270 -15.62 -15.59 16.32
C GLN A 270 -16.00 -14.96 17.66
N ALA A 271 -16.80 -15.65 18.48
CA ALA A 271 -17.19 -15.18 19.81
C ALA A 271 -15.98 -15.10 20.74
N GLU A 272 -15.10 -16.11 20.70
CA GLU A 272 -13.88 -16.14 21.51
C GLU A 272 -12.86 -15.09 21.05
N ARG A 273 -12.72 -14.84 19.74
CA ARG A 273 -11.90 -13.74 19.21
C ARG A 273 -12.35 -12.39 19.79
N ARG A 274 -13.68 -12.17 19.77
CA ARG A 274 -14.29 -10.94 20.29
C ARG A 274 -14.00 -10.80 21.78
N GLU A 275 -14.15 -11.87 22.54
CA GLU A 275 -13.87 -11.87 23.98
C GLU A 275 -12.40 -11.61 24.29
N ALA A 276 -11.47 -12.25 23.57
CA ALA A 276 -10.04 -12.04 23.73
C ALA A 276 -9.64 -10.58 23.44
N LEU A 277 -10.21 -9.99 22.39
CA LEU A 277 -9.98 -8.57 22.05
C LEU A 277 -10.50 -7.63 23.13
N ILE A 278 -11.71 -7.88 23.67
CA ILE A 278 -12.29 -7.10 24.76
C ILE A 278 -11.45 -7.22 26.04
N LYS A 279 -11.04 -8.43 26.42
CA LYS A 279 -10.22 -8.66 27.63
C LYS A 279 -8.86 -7.98 27.52
N ALA A 280 -8.19 -8.07 26.37
CA ALA A 280 -6.93 -7.37 26.14
C ALA A 280 -7.11 -5.85 26.25
N TRP A 281 -8.22 -5.32 25.73
CA TRP A 281 -8.57 -3.91 25.87
C TRP A 281 -8.79 -3.51 27.33
N GLU A 282 -9.53 -4.29 28.12
CA GLU A 282 -9.77 -4.04 29.55
C GLU A 282 -8.48 -3.90 30.37
N LEU A 283 -7.43 -4.65 30.01
CA LEU A 283 -6.11 -4.56 30.66
C LEU A 283 -5.29 -3.34 30.20
N THR A 284 -5.72 -2.65 29.15
CA THR A 284 -4.95 -1.57 28.52
C THR A 284 -5.14 -0.24 29.23
N GLY A 285 -4.05 0.32 29.75
CA GLY A 285 -3.98 1.65 30.36
C GLY A 285 -3.82 2.79 29.35
N GLN A 286 -2.96 2.63 28.34
CA GLN A 286 -2.68 3.66 27.33
C GLN A 286 -2.91 3.16 25.91
N VAL A 287 -2.22 2.09 25.48
CA VAL A 287 -2.23 1.61 24.08
C VAL A 287 -2.36 0.10 23.99
N LEU A 288 -3.34 -0.36 23.21
CA LEU A 288 -3.49 -1.74 22.82
C LEU A 288 -2.90 -1.94 21.43
N ILE A 289 -1.98 -2.89 21.30
CA ILE A 289 -1.43 -3.32 20.02
C ILE A 289 -2.22 -4.55 19.57
N VAL A 290 -2.87 -4.46 18.41
CA VAL A 290 -3.57 -5.60 17.80
C VAL A 290 -2.87 -5.96 16.51
N ALA A 291 -2.41 -7.22 16.41
CA ALA A 291 -1.82 -7.73 15.19
C ALA A 291 -2.48 -9.03 14.74
N ALA A 292 -2.68 -9.16 13.43
CA ALA A 292 -3.16 -10.38 12.79
C ALA A 292 -2.45 -10.60 11.45
N GLN A 293 -2.47 -11.83 10.96
CA GLN A 293 -1.96 -12.10 9.62
C GLN A 293 -2.92 -11.53 8.59
N VAL A 294 -2.38 -10.73 7.66
CA VAL A 294 -3.11 -10.22 6.50
C VAL A 294 -2.87 -11.14 5.33
N LEU A 295 -3.87 -11.29 4.45
CA LEU A 295 -3.80 -12.14 3.28
C LEU A 295 -2.69 -11.65 2.33
N ILE A 296 -1.52 -12.25 2.46
CA ILE A 296 -0.44 -12.18 1.49
C ILE A 296 -0.56 -13.49 0.74
N ALA A 297 -0.80 -13.45 -0.57
CA ALA A 297 -0.89 -14.63 -1.44
C ALA A 297 0.25 -15.62 -1.13
N GLN A 298 -0.03 -16.62 -0.28
CA GLN A 298 0.89 -17.70 0.04
C GLN A 298 0.42 -18.93 -0.71
N GLY A 299 1.22 -19.33 -1.68
CA GLY A 299 0.99 -20.52 -2.47
C GLY A 299 1.01 -21.80 -1.62
N ASN A 300 0.02 -22.64 -1.92
CA ASN A 300 -0.05 -24.08 -1.72
C ASN A 300 -0.04 -24.64 -0.28
N SER A 301 -1.06 -25.48 -0.03
CA SER A 301 -1.30 -26.37 1.13
C SER A 301 -1.93 -25.76 2.40
N GLN A 302 -3.11 -25.15 2.25
CA GLN A 302 -3.93 -24.70 3.38
C GLN A 302 -5.37 -25.19 3.22
N ILE A 303 -5.93 -25.76 4.29
CA ILE A 303 -7.24 -26.43 4.32
C ILE A 303 -8.26 -25.41 4.85
N ALA A 304 -9.18 -24.85 4.04
CA ALA A 304 -10.22 -23.96 4.56
C ALA A 304 -11.04 -24.56 5.74
N TYR A 305 -11.25 -23.79 6.81
CA TYR A 305 -12.05 -24.18 7.98
C TYR A 305 -12.72 -22.94 8.54
N GLY A 306 -14.06 -22.90 8.62
CA GLY A 306 -14.78 -21.68 9.00
C GLY A 306 -14.47 -20.51 8.07
N ASP A 307 -14.00 -19.39 8.62
CA ASP A 307 -13.55 -18.18 7.89
C ASP A 307 -12.01 -18.05 7.83
N GLY A 308 -11.29 -19.15 8.06
CA GLY A 308 -9.83 -19.22 7.98
C GLY A 308 -9.36 -20.52 7.34
N VAL A 309 -8.11 -20.91 7.61
CA VAL A 309 -7.51 -22.15 7.13
C VAL A 309 -6.89 -22.96 8.27
N ILE A 310 -6.87 -24.27 8.15
CA ILE A 310 -6.04 -25.18 8.92
C ILE A 310 -4.71 -25.35 8.16
N THR A 311 -3.61 -25.09 8.85
CA THR A 311 -2.26 -25.26 8.31
C THR A 311 -1.84 -26.73 8.36
N SER A 312 -0.75 -27.08 7.67
CA SER A 312 -0.14 -28.42 7.75
C SER A 312 0.29 -28.84 9.18
N ARG A 313 0.37 -27.89 10.12
CA ARG A 313 0.67 -28.13 11.54
C ARG A 313 -0.59 -28.35 12.40
N ASN A 314 -1.76 -28.47 11.77
CA ASN A 314 -3.06 -28.61 12.43
C ASN A 314 -3.43 -27.40 13.32
N THR A 315 -3.05 -26.19 12.88
CA THR A 315 -3.40 -24.90 13.53
C THR A 315 -4.41 -24.14 12.68
N PHE A 316 -5.35 -23.43 13.30
CA PHE A 316 -6.23 -22.48 12.59
C PHE A 316 -5.48 -21.18 12.30
N GLN A 317 -5.76 -20.60 11.13
CA GLN A 317 -5.18 -19.35 10.67
C GLN A 317 -6.23 -18.57 9.86
N LYS A 318 -6.78 -17.49 10.41
CA LYS A 318 -7.53 -16.50 9.63
C LYS A 318 -6.54 -15.49 9.04
N TYR A 319 -6.66 -15.27 7.74
CA TYR A 319 -6.00 -14.17 7.06
C TYR A 319 -7.03 -13.07 6.85
N TYR A 320 -6.78 -11.91 7.45
CA TYR A 320 -7.67 -10.77 7.32
C TYR A 320 -7.30 -9.96 6.08
N ASP A 321 -8.27 -9.31 5.46
CA ASP A 321 -7.95 -8.11 4.69
C ASP A 321 -7.59 -6.96 5.65
N GLN A 322 -6.74 -6.03 5.23
CA GLN A 322 -6.29 -4.94 6.10
C GLN A 322 -7.48 -4.10 6.60
N GLU A 323 -8.42 -3.79 5.72
CA GLU A 323 -9.63 -3.02 6.04
C GLU A 323 -10.61 -3.85 6.89
N GLU A 324 -10.77 -5.14 6.59
CA GLU A 324 -11.58 -6.07 7.39
C GLU A 324 -11.10 -6.08 8.84
N LEU A 325 -9.79 -6.18 9.06
CA LEU A 325 -9.19 -6.17 10.40
C LEU A 325 -9.47 -4.85 11.12
N LYS A 326 -9.34 -3.70 10.44
CA LYS A 326 -9.64 -2.40 11.02
C LYS A 326 -11.10 -2.32 11.46
N ILE A 327 -12.02 -2.62 10.55
CA ILE A 327 -13.47 -2.55 10.79
C ILE A 327 -13.82 -3.46 11.97
N TYR A 328 -13.26 -4.66 12.03
CA TYR A 328 -13.47 -5.59 13.14
C TYR A 328 -13.02 -4.99 14.47
N ILE A 329 -11.80 -4.42 14.54
CA ILE A 329 -11.28 -3.80 15.77
C ILE A 329 -12.16 -2.61 16.18
N ASP A 330 -12.45 -1.70 15.25
CA ASP A 330 -13.24 -0.50 15.49
C ASP A 330 -14.65 -0.82 16.00
N GLN A 331 -15.32 -1.82 15.40
CA GLN A 331 -16.67 -2.22 15.79
C GLN A 331 -16.71 -2.94 17.13
N VAL A 332 -15.69 -3.74 17.45
CA VAL A 332 -15.64 -4.47 18.73
C VAL A 332 -15.33 -3.52 19.88
N LEU A 333 -14.37 -2.60 19.69
CA LEU A 333 -13.88 -1.71 20.74
C LEU A 333 -14.60 -0.36 20.80
N GLY A 334 -15.25 0.06 19.72
CA GLY A 334 -15.89 1.38 19.61
C GLY A 334 -14.89 2.54 19.53
N VAL A 335 -13.64 2.26 19.15
CA VAL A 335 -12.53 3.24 19.09
C VAL A 335 -11.85 3.14 17.73
N ASP A 336 -11.47 4.27 17.13
CA ASP A 336 -10.77 4.32 15.84
C ASP A 336 -9.33 3.82 15.96
N ALA A 337 -9.08 2.61 15.44
CA ALA A 337 -7.76 2.00 15.44
C ALA A 337 -6.80 2.69 14.44
N VAL A 338 -5.58 2.97 14.88
CA VAL A 338 -4.54 3.62 14.06
C VAL A 338 -3.64 2.57 13.41
N PRO A 339 -3.57 2.48 12.07
CA PRO A 339 -2.67 1.53 11.43
C PRO A 339 -1.21 1.88 11.70
N ALA A 340 -0.48 0.94 12.29
CA ALA A 340 0.95 1.04 12.52
C ALA A 340 1.74 0.42 11.35
N GLY A 341 1.17 -0.60 10.70
CA GLY A 341 1.69 -1.26 9.51
C GLY A 341 0.70 -2.32 8.99
N LEU A 342 1.11 -3.08 7.97
CA LEU A 342 0.28 -4.16 7.45
C LEU A 342 -0.01 -5.21 8.54
N GLY A 343 -1.29 -5.42 8.82
CA GLY A 343 -1.85 -6.31 9.82
C GLY A 343 -1.70 -5.84 11.26
N ILE A 344 -1.31 -4.58 11.50
CA ILE A 344 -0.96 -4.08 12.84
C ILE A 344 -1.61 -2.73 13.09
N TYR A 345 -2.34 -2.66 14.20
CA TYR A 345 -3.06 -1.48 14.65
C TYR A 345 -2.71 -1.13 16.09
N PHE A 346 -2.64 0.17 16.38
CA PHE A 346 -2.57 0.72 17.73
C PHE A 346 -3.91 1.35 18.08
N VAL A 347 -4.48 0.98 19.22
CA VAL A 347 -5.73 1.51 19.73
C VAL A 347 -5.42 2.26 21.02
N PHE A 348 -5.69 3.56 21.02
CA PHE A 348 -5.34 4.46 22.11
C PHE A 348 -6.54 4.69 23.03
N ARG A 349 -6.30 4.71 24.35
CA ARG A 349 -7.29 5.08 25.36
C ARG A 349 -7.62 6.57 25.33
N ASP A 350 -6.61 7.40 25.07
CA ASP A 350 -6.73 8.84 24.95
C ASP A 350 -6.65 9.29 23.48
N GLU A 351 -7.69 9.99 23.03
CA GLU A 351 -7.75 10.55 21.69
C GLU A 351 -6.65 11.58 21.43
N ALA A 352 -6.25 12.38 22.44
CA ALA A 352 -5.19 13.37 22.27
C ALA A 352 -3.81 12.70 22.04
N GLN A 353 -3.56 11.58 22.71
CA GLN A 353 -2.39 10.74 22.46
C GLN A 353 -2.44 10.12 21.05
N ALA A 354 -3.61 9.62 20.62
CA ALA A 354 -3.82 9.10 19.28
C ALA A 354 -3.53 10.16 18.20
N GLN A 355 -4.02 11.39 18.39
CA GLN A 355 -3.77 12.49 17.46
C GLN A 355 -2.31 12.93 17.45
N SER A 356 -1.65 12.95 18.61
CA SER A 356 -0.21 13.24 18.70
C SER A 356 0.62 12.19 17.94
N PHE A 357 0.27 10.91 18.08
CA PHE A 357 0.90 9.83 17.32
C PHE A 357 0.63 9.92 15.82
N ARG A 358 -0.60 10.24 15.40
CA ARG A 358 -0.92 10.46 13.97
C ARG A 358 -0.13 11.64 13.39
N ALA A 359 0.01 12.74 14.13
CA ALA A 359 0.74 13.93 13.69
C ALA A 359 2.24 13.68 13.60
N SER A 360 2.83 12.93 14.55
CA SER A 360 4.27 12.65 14.55
C SER A 360 4.72 11.82 13.34
N ARG A 361 3.86 10.95 12.81
CA ARG A 361 4.12 10.15 11.59
C ARG A 361 4.35 10.97 10.32
N PHE A 362 3.89 12.21 10.30
CA PHE A 362 4.02 13.10 9.15
C PHE A 362 4.98 14.27 9.43
N ARG A 363 5.83 14.18 10.46
CA ARG A 363 6.88 15.17 10.68
C ARG A 363 8.07 14.92 9.76
N SER A 364 8.62 16.00 9.20
CA SER A 364 9.84 15.96 8.41
C SER A 364 11.09 16.09 9.28
N ARG A 365 12.15 15.37 8.92
CA ARG A 365 13.49 15.58 9.51
C ARG A 365 14.04 16.96 9.18
N VAL A 366 14.52 17.64 10.21
CA VAL A 366 15.10 18.98 10.13
C VAL A 366 16.28 19.06 11.08
N SER A 367 17.40 19.61 10.61
CA SER A 367 18.56 19.90 11.44
C SER A 367 18.51 21.32 12.00
N VAL A 368 19.04 21.51 13.19
CA VAL A 368 19.25 22.85 13.76
C VAL A 368 20.21 23.63 12.84
N PRO A 369 19.85 24.86 12.42
CA PRO A 369 20.70 25.74 11.62
C PRO A 369 22.09 25.93 12.23
N LYS A 370 23.13 25.88 11.39
CA LYS A 370 24.51 26.01 11.85
C LYS A 370 24.84 27.48 12.13
N VAL A 371 25.66 27.70 13.15
CA VAL A 371 26.25 29.01 13.44
C VAL A 371 27.29 29.32 12.37
N GLN A 372 27.11 30.42 11.65
CA GLN A 372 27.95 30.81 10.51
C GLN A 372 28.87 31.99 10.85
N LEU A 373 28.47 32.82 11.83
CA LEU A 373 29.17 34.04 12.20
C LEU A 373 29.68 33.94 13.64
N ALA A 374 30.93 34.35 13.84
CA ALA A 374 31.50 34.51 15.17
C ALA A 374 30.85 35.70 15.88
N ASN A 375 29.69 35.45 16.50
CA ASN A 375 29.00 36.43 17.33
C ASN A 375 29.36 36.16 18.80
N LYS A 376 30.20 37.02 19.38
CA LYS A 376 30.66 36.87 20.77
C LYS A 376 29.49 36.76 21.76
N ARG A 377 28.42 37.53 21.52
CA ARG A 377 27.21 37.50 22.35
C ARG A 377 26.39 36.22 22.14
N PHE A 378 26.50 35.53 21.02
CA PHE A 378 25.91 34.20 20.88
C PHE A 378 26.74 33.16 21.62
N GLU A 379 28.07 33.20 21.46
CA GLU A 379 28.97 32.24 22.12
C GLU A 379 28.87 32.31 23.66
N ASP A 380 28.83 33.52 24.22
CA ASP A 380 28.71 33.74 25.68
C ASP A 380 27.43 33.12 26.28
N TYR A 381 26.37 32.93 25.48
CA TYR A 381 25.07 32.42 25.94
C TYR A 381 24.62 31.17 25.18
N LYS A 382 25.53 30.48 24.50
CA LYS A 382 25.21 29.35 23.62
C LYS A 382 24.45 28.24 24.34
N GLU A 383 24.87 27.89 25.55
CA GLU A 383 24.22 26.85 26.36
C GLU A 383 22.77 27.22 26.69
N LEU A 384 22.52 28.49 27.05
CA LEU A 384 21.19 29.00 27.38
C LEU A 384 20.28 29.11 26.14
N LEU A 385 20.84 29.43 24.97
CA LEU A 385 20.10 29.57 23.71
C LEU A 385 19.86 28.22 22.99
N THR A 386 20.63 27.19 23.31
CA THR A 386 20.52 25.87 22.65
C THR A 386 19.14 25.21 22.81
N PRO A 387 18.53 25.17 24.01
CA PRO A 387 17.16 24.67 24.17
C PRO A 387 16.12 25.45 23.35
N LEU A 388 16.29 26.78 23.23
CA LEU A 388 15.41 27.62 22.42
C LEU A 388 15.56 27.31 20.92
N MET A 389 16.79 27.11 20.43
CA MET A 389 17.07 26.69 19.06
C MET A 389 16.49 25.31 18.75
N ALA A 390 16.63 24.36 19.68
CA ALA A 390 16.07 23.01 19.56
C ALA A 390 14.53 23.07 19.49
N PHE A 391 13.90 23.82 20.38
CA PHE A 391 12.44 24.02 20.37
C PHE A 391 11.96 24.60 19.05
N PHE A 392 12.59 25.67 18.56
CA PHE A 392 12.20 26.28 17.28
C PHE A 392 12.40 25.29 16.13
N THR A 393 13.50 24.53 16.10
CA THR A 393 13.73 23.50 15.08
C THR A 393 12.64 22.43 15.09
N GLU A 394 12.16 22.05 16.28
CA GLU A 394 11.10 21.06 16.42
C GLU A 394 9.72 21.61 16.03
N ARG A 395 9.40 22.86 16.38
CA ARG A 395 8.02 23.40 16.26
C ARG A 395 7.82 24.42 15.14
N GLY A 396 8.89 24.98 14.60
CA GLY A 396 8.86 26.04 13.59
C GLY A 396 8.34 27.38 14.13
N ARG A 397 8.36 27.57 15.45
CA ARG A 397 7.90 28.77 16.15
C ARG A 397 8.59 28.91 17.50
N LEU A 398 8.47 30.09 18.11
CA LEU A 398 8.91 30.31 19.48
C LEU A 398 7.97 29.62 20.50
N PRO A 399 8.50 29.20 21.67
CA PRO A 399 7.68 28.62 22.73
C PRO A 399 6.77 29.66 23.38
N THR A 400 5.65 29.19 23.94
CA THR A 400 4.91 29.94 24.96
C THR A 400 5.64 29.88 26.30
N LEU A 401 5.14 30.61 27.29
CA LEU A 401 5.82 30.70 28.59
C LEU A 401 5.89 29.37 29.36
N GLU A 402 5.03 28.41 29.02
CA GLU A 402 4.89 27.12 29.72
C GLU A 402 5.55 25.95 28.95
N GLU A 403 6.01 26.19 27.73
CA GLU A 403 6.48 25.12 26.83
C GLU A 403 7.99 24.84 26.91
N LEU A 404 8.76 25.76 27.50
CA LEU A 404 10.20 25.63 27.64
C LEU A 404 10.62 25.91 29.08
N PRO A 405 11.22 24.94 29.81
CA PRO A 405 11.66 25.13 31.20
C PRO A 405 12.60 26.32 31.39
N GLU A 406 13.45 26.60 30.40
CA GLU A 406 14.43 27.68 30.43
C GLU A 406 13.83 29.08 30.17
N THR A 407 12.51 29.19 29.99
CA THR A 407 11.83 30.45 29.65
C THR A 407 12.12 31.58 30.65
N GLU A 408 12.11 31.30 31.96
CA GLU A 408 12.36 32.31 32.98
C GLU A 408 13.80 32.85 32.92
N ALA A 409 14.77 31.95 32.76
CA ALA A 409 16.18 32.31 32.62
C ALA A 409 16.43 33.14 31.35
N LEU A 410 15.86 32.69 30.22
CA LEU A 410 15.93 33.41 28.93
C LEU A 410 15.27 34.79 29.02
N SER A 411 14.13 34.90 29.69
CA SER A 411 13.41 36.18 29.82
C SER A 411 14.11 37.14 30.78
N THR A 412 14.76 36.63 31.82
CA THR A 412 15.56 37.45 32.76
C THR A 412 16.76 38.05 32.05
N GLU A 413 17.49 37.25 31.27
CA GLU A 413 18.72 37.69 30.61
C GLU A 413 18.46 38.59 29.38
N PHE A 414 17.49 38.23 28.55
CA PHE A 414 17.23 38.89 27.25
C PHE A 414 15.99 39.79 27.25
N GLY A 415 15.23 39.81 28.35
CA GLY A 415 13.96 40.51 28.51
C GLY A 415 12.75 39.74 27.95
N ASN A 416 12.90 39.02 26.83
CA ASN A 416 11.89 38.09 26.30
C ASN A 416 12.46 37.11 25.27
N LEU A 417 11.72 36.04 24.98
CA LEU A 417 12.11 34.99 24.03
C LEU A 417 12.36 35.51 22.61
N ARG A 418 11.63 36.54 22.14
CA ARG A 418 11.88 37.12 20.80
C ARG A 418 13.26 37.75 20.74
N ARG A 419 13.64 38.52 21.76
CA ARG A 419 14.97 39.15 21.85
C ARG A 419 16.08 38.12 21.99
N ALA A 420 15.86 37.05 22.77
CA ALA A 420 16.79 35.93 22.83
C ALA A 420 17.00 35.31 21.44
N PHE A 421 15.91 35.07 20.70
CA PHE A 421 15.99 34.50 19.35
C PHE A 421 16.60 35.46 18.31
N GLN A 422 16.49 36.77 18.48
CA GLN A 422 17.20 37.73 17.61
C GLN A 422 18.72 37.53 17.66
N ILE A 423 19.28 37.13 18.81
CA ILE A 423 20.71 36.82 18.91
C ILE A 423 21.06 35.56 18.11
N VAL A 424 20.18 34.54 18.13
CA VAL A 424 20.30 33.34 17.29
C VAL A 424 20.31 33.73 15.81
N LEU A 425 19.38 34.57 15.37
CA LEU A 425 19.28 35.04 13.97
C LEU A 425 20.51 35.83 13.52
N GLN A 426 21.17 36.54 14.43
CA GLN A 426 22.42 37.26 14.12
C GLN A 426 23.63 36.34 13.97
N ALA A 427 23.58 35.12 14.53
CA ALA A 427 24.68 34.16 14.50
C ALA A 427 24.50 33.04 13.46
N THR A 428 23.28 32.87 12.95
CA THR A 428 22.86 31.82 11.99
C THR A 428 22.29 32.44 10.71
N ASN A 429 21.91 31.62 9.73
CA ASN A 429 21.20 32.08 8.53
C ASN A 429 19.68 32.18 8.79
N PRO A 430 19.07 33.37 8.76
CA PRO A 430 17.63 33.55 9.02
C PRO A 430 16.73 32.72 8.09
N GLN A 431 17.11 32.57 6.81
CA GLN A 431 16.32 31.82 5.84
C GLN A 431 16.16 30.35 6.23
N GLU A 432 17.17 29.76 6.88
CA GLU A 432 17.07 28.38 7.36
C GLU A 432 15.97 28.24 8.43
N TRP A 433 15.71 29.26 9.24
CA TRP A 433 14.63 29.23 10.24
C TRP A 433 13.25 29.40 9.60
N ASP A 434 13.13 30.25 8.58
CA ASP A 434 11.89 30.40 7.82
C ASP A 434 11.54 29.10 7.08
N ASP A 435 12.53 28.44 6.49
CA ASP A 435 12.36 27.11 5.86
C ASP A 435 11.87 26.06 6.86
N ILE A 436 12.30 26.13 8.13
CA ILE A 436 11.82 25.26 9.21
C ILE A 436 10.35 25.54 9.51
N SER A 437 9.98 26.80 9.68
CA SER A 437 8.58 27.20 9.90
C SER A 437 7.68 26.73 8.75
N ASP A 438 8.14 26.86 7.51
CA ASP A 438 7.41 26.40 6.33
C ASP A 438 7.28 24.88 6.28
N ARG A 439 8.35 24.12 6.58
CA ARG A 439 8.26 22.65 6.69
C ARG A 439 7.29 22.20 7.77
N ARG A 440 7.28 22.86 8.94
CA ARG A 440 6.32 22.53 10.02
C ARG A 440 4.89 22.88 9.65
N ARG A 441 4.68 23.97 8.91
CA ARG A 441 3.37 24.28 8.31
C ARG A 441 2.94 23.15 7.36
N GLN A 442 3.83 22.71 6.48
CA GLN A 442 3.56 21.63 5.52
C GLN A 442 3.27 20.28 6.22
N ASP A 443 4.02 19.92 7.26
CA ASP A 443 3.79 18.71 8.06
C ASP A 443 2.37 18.71 8.68
N LEU A 444 1.95 19.84 9.25
CA LEU A 444 0.61 20.01 9.80
C LEU A 444 -0.48 19.96 8.72
N LEU A 445 -0.23 20.53 7.54
CA LEU A 445 -1.17 20.45 6.41
C LEU A 445 -1.41 18.99 5.99
N VAL A 446 -0.34 18.22 5.82
CA VAL A 446 -0.44 16.79 5.45
C VAL A 446 -1.25 16.04 6.52
N TYR A 447 -0.95 16.24 7.79
CA TYR A 447 -1.68 15.62 8.90
C TYR A 447 -3.18 15.99 8.93
N LEU A 448 -3.51 17.28 8.80
CA LEU A 448 -4.90 17.77 8.83
C LEU A 448 -5.69 17.32 7.60
N ALA A 449 -5.04 17.29 6.43
CA ALA A 449 -5.62 16.82 5.17
C ALA A 449 -5.95 15.34 5.29
N LEU A 450 -5.00 14.51 5.73
CA LEU A 450 -5.24 13.07 5.92
C LEU A 450 -6.29 12.78 6.98
N SER A 451 -6.45 13.66 7.96
CA SER A 451 -7.49 13.53 9.00
C SER A 451 -8.92 13.73 8.48
N HIS A 452 -9.09 14.15 7.22
CA HIS A 452 -10.37 14.18 6.53
C HIS A 452 -10.93 12.78 6.22
N PHE A 453 -10.09 11.76 6.03
CA PHE A 453 -10.55 10.39 5.69
C PHE A 453 -11.22 9.64 6.85
N GLY A 454 -11.24 10.24 8.04
CA GLY A 454 -11.99 9.74 9.19
C GLY A 454 -12.68 10.89 9.90
N ARG A 455 -12.61 10.91 11.23
CA ARG A 455 -13.07 12.06 12.00
C ARG A 455 -11.94 13.08 12.15
N ARG A 456 -12.03 14.20 11.42
CA ARG A 456 -11.12 15.33 11.64
C ARG A 456 -11.24 15.79 13.10
N PRO A 457 -10.14 15.89 13.86
CA PRO A 457 -10.21 16.27 15.27
C PRO A 457 -10.77 17.68 15.43
N LYS A 458 -11.38 17.97 16.58
CA LYS A 458 -11.64 19.36 16.99
C LYS A 458 -10.39 19.92 17.63
N LEU A 459 -10.26 21.25 17.67
CA LEU A 459 -9.11 21.91 18.30
C LEU A 459 -8.85 21.43 19.74
N ARG A 460 -9.93 21.21 20.51
CA ARG A 460 -9.87 20.71 21.90
C ARG A 460 -9.39 19.26 22.04
N ASP A 461 -9.47 18.48 20.96
CA ASP A 461 -9.03 17.08 20.93
C ASP A 461 -7.51 17.00 20.66
N LEU A 462 -6.86 18.14 20.37
CA LEU A 462 -5.41 18.25 20.16
C LEU A 462 -4.72 18.68 21.46
N THR A 463 -3.47 18.24 21.65
CA THR A 463 -2.65 18.66 22.80
C THR A 463 -2.39 20.17 22.78
N PRO A 464 -2.22 20.83 23.94
CA PRO A 464 -1.98 22.29 24.01
C PRO A 464 -0.84 22.75 23.10
N VAL A 465 0.23 21.95 23.03
CA VAL A 465 1.41 22.26 22.19
C VAL A 465 1.06 22.30 20.70
N VAL A 466 0.22 21.37 20.21
CA VAL A 466 -0.25 21.36 18.81
C VAL A 466 -1.24 22.50 18.56
N GLN A 467 -2.10 22.84 19.54
CA GLN A 467 -2.98 24.01 19.43
C GLN A 467 -2.17 25.31 19.25
N ASN A 468 -1.08 25.46 20.00
CA ASN A 468 -0.16 26.60 19.90
C ASN A 468 0.57 26.63 18.55
N ASP A 469 0.99 25.47 18.02
CA ASP A 469 1.58 25.37 16.68
C ASP A 469 0.62 25.90 15.63
N ILE A 470 -0.62 25.42 15.63
CA ILE A 470 -1.63 25.82 14.65
C ILE A 470 -1.92 27.32 14.74
N LYS A 471 -2.08 27.85 15.96
CA LYS A 471 -2.31 29.28 16.18
C LYS A 471 -1.15 30.13 15.64
N SER A 472 0.09 29.72 15.91
CA SER A 472 1.27 30.49 15.50
C SER A 472 1.58 30.37 14.01
N LEU A 473 1.40 29.19 13.40
CA LEU A 473 1.82 28.92 12.02
C LEU A 473 0.75 29.26 10.97
N PHE A 474 -0.53 29.29 11.36
CA PHE A 474 -1.67 29.52 10.46
C PHE A 474 -2.60 30.65 10.91
N GLY A 475 -2.42 31.21 12.11
CA GLY A 475 -3.32 32.20 12.69
C GLY A 475 -4.59 31.61 13.32
N GLY A 476 -4.90 30.34 13.09
CA GLY A 476 -6.06 29.67 13.67
C GLY A 476 -6.37 28.31 13.05
N TYR A 477 -7.22 27.54 13.75
CA TYR A 477 -7.59 26.18 13.35
C TYR A 477 -8.37 26.13 12.03
N GLN A 478 -9.27 27.09 11.82
CA GLN A 478 -10.09 27.15 10.62
C GLN A 478 -9.25 27.41 9.38
N GLN A 479 -8.28 28.33 9.47
CA GLN A 479 -7.35 28.64 8.39
C GLN A 479 -6.47 27.43 8.04
N ALA A 480 -5.96 26.73 9.05
CA ALA A 480 -5.18 25.50 8.85
C ALA A 480 -6.01 24.40 8.15
N CYS A 481 -7.27 24.19 8.56
CA CYS A 481 -8.16 23.24 7.92
C CYS A 481 -8.48 23.62 6.47
N ALA A 482 -8.80 24.89 6.21
CA ALA A 482 -9.10 25.36 4.86
C ALA A 482 -7.91 25.17 3.91
N ALA A 483 -6.69 25.47 4.36
CA ALA A 483 -5.49 25.23 3.58
C ALA A 483 -5.23 23.73 3.33
N ALA A 484 -5.50 22.87 4.33
CA ALA A 484 -5.40 21.42 4.19
C ALA A 484 -6.44 20.85 3.21
N ASP A 485 -7.66 21.40 3.21
CA ASP A 485 -8.73 21.00 2.29
C ASP A 485 -8.39 21.38 0.85
N LEU A 486 -7.89 22.59 0.61
CA LEU A 486 -7.41 23.00 -0.72
C LEU A 486 -6.31 22.09 -1.25
N MET A 487 -5.38 21.71 -0.36
CA MET A 487 -4.32 20.77 -0.70
C MET A 487 -4.86 19.38 -1.07
N LEU A 488 -5.79 18.85 -0.27
CA LEU A 488 -6.43 17.57 -0.54
C LEU A 488 -7.23 17.58 -1.84
N MET A 489 -7.95 18.66 -2.14
CA MET A 489 -8.67 18.82 -3.40
C MET A 489 -7.72 18.83 -4.61
N SER A 490 -6.55 19.47 -4.48
CA SER A 490 -5.55 19.50 -5.55
C SER A 490 -4.96 18.11 -5.88
N LEU A 491 -4.98 17.19 -4.91
CA LEU A 491 -4.50 15.82 -5.07
C LEU A 491 -5.29 15.03 -6.13
N GLY A 492 -6.57 15.35 -6.31
CA GLY A 492 -7.42 14.74 -7.33
C GLY A 492 -7.04 15.12 -8.76
N ASN A 493 -6.22 16.16 -8.95
CA ASN A 493 -5.71 16.57 -10.25
C ASN A 493 -4.34 15.92 -10.53
N LEU A 494 -4.34 14.87 -11.35
CA LEU A 494 -3.12 14.13 -11.70
C LEU A 494 -2.09 14.98 -12.47
N GLU A 495 -2.48 16.07 -13.14
CA GLU A 495 -1.53 16.97 -13.80
C GLU A 495 -0.66 17.71 -12.78
N VAL A 496 -1.25 18.12 -11.65
CA VAL A 496 -0.52 18.75 -10.54
C VAL A 496 0.44 17.73 -9.90
N VAL A 497 -0.01 16.49 -9.72
CA VAL A 497 0.85 15.39 -9.22
C VAL A 497 2.01 15.13 -10.20
N GLU A 498 1.74 15.11 -11.51
CA GLU A 498 2.77 14.96 -12.55
C GLU A 498 3.79 16.09 -12.50
N GLU A 499 3.35 17.35 -12.37
CA GLU A 499 4.23 18.51 -12.24
C GLU A 499 5.14 18.35 -11.02
N ARG A 500 4.60 18.01 -9.85
CA ARG A 500 5.38 17.80 -8.62
C ARG A 500 6.35 16.63 -8.73
N CYS A 501 5.94 15.53 -9.36
CA CYS A 501 6.83 14.41 -9.63
C CYS A 501 8.00 14.80 -10.55
N LYS A 502 7.74 15.62 -11.58
CA LYS A 502 8.78 16.09 -12.53
C LYS A 502 9.70 17.15 -11.91
N SER A 503 9.17 18.03 -11.07
CA SER A 503 9.94 19.07 -10.40
C SER A 503 10.72 18.56 -9.18
N SER A 504 10.38 17.37 -8.66
CA SER A 504 11.04 16.78 -7.49
C SER A 504 12.56 16.74 -7.67
N THR A 505 13.30 17.20 -6.68
CA THR A 505 14.77 17.13 -6.64
C THR A 505 15.27 15.74 -6.25
N ILE A 506 14.40 14.96 -5.60
CA ILE A 506 14.69 13.59 -5.14
C ILE A 506 13.75 12.62 -5.85
N GLY A 507 14.28 11.49 -6.27
CA GLY A 507 13.57 10.39 -6.90
C GLY A 507 14.00 10.14 -8.35
N GLN A 508 14.02 8.86 -8.73
CA GLN A 508 14.24 8.45 -10.11
C GLN A 508 12.98 8.75 -10.94
N LYS A 509 13.09 9.74 -11.83
CA LYS A 509 12.01 10.17 -12.72
C LYS A 509 11.88 9.20 -13.90
N ARG A 510 10.69 8.66 -14.10
CA ARG A 510 10.34 7.82 -15.25
C ARG A 510 9.15 8.43 -16.00
N PRO A 511 8.87 8.03 -17.26
CA PRO A 511 7.83 8.66 -18.09
C PRO A 511 6.45 8.80 -17.41
N ASN A 512 6.07 7.82 -16.58
CA ASN A 512 4.75 7.76 -15.95
C ASN A 512 4.80 7.67 -14.41
N SER A 513 5.98 7.82 -13.81
CA SER A 513 6.10 7.65 -12.35
C SER A 513 7.37 8.28 -11.77
N LEU A 514 7.30 8.68 -10.49
CA LEU A 514 8.46 9.01 -9.67
C LEU A 514 8.72 7.84 -8.70
N TRP A 515 9.98 7.43 -8.59
CA TRP A 515 10.40 6.35 -7.69
C TRP A 515 11.31 6.93 -6.62
N VAL A 516 11.04 6.63 -5.36
CA VAL A 516 11.82 7.14 -4.22
C VAL A 516 12.05 6.02 -3.23
N HIS A 517 13.15 6.09 -2.49
CA HIS A 517 13.34 5.25 -1.32
C HIS A 517 12.45 5.74 -0.18
N VAL A 518 11.97 4.84 0.68
CA VAL A 518 11.08 5.19 1.81
C VAL A 518 11.69 6.21 2.77
N SER A 519 13.03 6.25 2.87
CA SER A 519 13.74 7.24 3.69
C SER A 519 13.63 8.67 3.16
N ALA A 520 13.29 8.84 1.89
CA ALA A 520 13.22 10.15 1.23
C ALA A 520 11.81 10.76 1.25
N ILE A 521 10.77 10.02 1.67
CA ILE A 521 9.37 10.46 1.63
C ILE A 521 9.20 11.80 2.36
N GLU A 522 9.79 11.93 3.55
CA GLU A 522 9.70 13.15 4.37
C GLU A 522 10.33 14.39 3.72
N ALA A 523 11.22 14.20 2.75
CA ALA A 523 11.89 15.27 2.01
C ALA A 523 11.18 15.66 0.71
N LEU A 524 10.10 14.95 0.34
CA LEU A 524 9.32 15.26 -0.86
C LEU A 524 8.41 16.48 -0.65
N ASP A 525 7.95 17.02 -1.77
CA ASP A 525 6.86 18.00 -1.80
C ASP A 525 5.66 17.49 -0.97
N PRO A 526 5.04 18.36 -0.16
CA PRO A 526 3.98 17.92 0.75
C PRO A 526 2.78 17.31 0.01
N LEU A 527 2.52 17.65 -1.26
CA LEU A 527 1.45 17.01 -2.03
C LEU A 527 1.78 15.56 -2.37
N LEU A 528 3.04 15.23 -2.65
CA LEU A 528 3.48 13.85 -2.83
C LEU A 528 3.45 13.08 -1.51
N ARG A 529 3.81 13.73 -0.40
CA ARG A 529 3.67 13.16 0.95
C ARG A 529 2.22 12.85 1.29
N LEU A 530 1.30 13.76 0.93
CA LEU A 530 -0.14 13.56 1.05
C LEU A 530 -0.62 12.39 0.17
N TYR A 531 -0.15 12.30 -1.07
CA TYR A 531 -0.47 11.21 -2.01
C TYR A 531 -0.09 9.84 -1.45
N GLU A 532 1.11 9.70 -0.89
CA GLU A 532 1.53 8.47 -0.20
C GLU A 532 0.72 8.24 1.07
N GLY A 533 0.50 9.31 1.84
CA GLY A 533 -0.27 9.32 3.08
C GLY A 533 -1.68 8.78 2.90
N CYS A 534 -2.35 9.05 1.79
CA CYS A 534 -3.69 8.51 1.49
C CYS A 534 -3.73 6.98 1.54
N ALA A 535 -2.66 6.33 1.07
CA ALA A 535 -2.55 4.88 1.10
C ALA A 535 -1.98 4.37 2.43
N SER A 536 -0.87 4.96 2.91
CA SER A 536 -0.19 4.50 4.11
C SER A 536 -1.00 4.74 5.40
N ARG A 537 -1.89 5.74 5.42
CA ARG A 537 -2.83 5.96 6.52
C ARG A 537 -3.97 4.94 6.55
N THR A 538 -4.42 4.46 5.40
CA THR A 538 -5.62 3.61 5.36
C THR A 538 -5.25 2.14 5.34
N ILE A 539 -4.28 1.77 4.51
CA ILE A 539 -3.83 0.38 4.33
C ILE A 539 -2.53 0.09 5.09
N GLY A 540 -1.75 1.11 5.44
CA GLY A 540 -0.42 0.91 6.01
C GLY A 540 0.65 0.67 4.94
N ARG A 541 1.90 0.93 5.31
CA ARG A 541 3.07 0.62 4.50
C ARG A 541 3.57 -0.80 4.83
N PRO A 542 3.90 -1.65 3.85
CA PRO A 542 4.65 -2.87 4.12
C PRO A 542 6.01 -2.52 4.73
N GLN A 543 6.38 -3.16 5.83
CA GLN A 543 7.64 -2.86 6.52
C GLN A 543 8.87 -3.13 5.63
N GLU A 544 8.81 -4.18 4.81
CA GLU A 544 9.91 -4.56 3.94
C GLU A 544 10.03 -3.63 2.72
N ALA A 545 8.96 -2.90 2.38
CA ALA A 545 9.01 -1.98 1.25
C ALA A 545 10.08 -0.92 1.47
N ASN A 546 11.00 -0.82 0.53
CA ASN A 546 12.07 0.16 0.54
C ASN A 546 11.93 1.17 -0.59
N VAL A 547 11.15 0.91 -1.63
CA VAL A 547 10.90 1.85 -2.71
C VAL A 547 9.40 2.13 -2.84
N VAL A 548 9.04 3.40 -2.99
CA VAL A 548 7.68 3.87 -3.30
C VAL A 548 7.64 4.40 -4.72
N LYS A 549 6.66 3.95 -5.48
CA LYS A 549 6.38 4.38 -6.84
C LYS A 549 5.10 5.22 -6.87
N PHE A 550 5.27 6.50 -7.14
CA PHE A 550 4.19 7.45 -7.39
C PHE A 550 3.78 7.36 -8.86
N HIS A 551 2.54 6.94 -9.14
CA HIS A 551 1.99 7.00 -10.49
C HIS A 551 1.25 8.32 -10.62
N PHE A 552 1.49 9.04 -11.73
CA PHE A 552 0.82 10.32 -12.01
C PHE A 552 -0.02 10.27 -13.30
N ARG A 553 -0.19 9.08 -13.90
CA ARG A 553 -1.12 8.83 -15.01
C ARG A 553 -2.37 8.05 -14.60
N LYS A 554 -2.33 7.45 -13.42
CA LYS A 554 -3.42 6.72 -12.77
C LYS A 554 -3.37 7.03 -11.28
N PRO A 555 -4.52 7.12 -10.58
CA PRO A 555 -4.57 7.35 -9.14
C PRO A 555 -4.15 6.07 -8.40
N LYS A 556 -2.86 5.75 -8.47
CA LYS A 556 -2.27 4.52 -7.96
C LYS A 556 -0.96 4.83 -7.24
N ILE A 557 -0.64 4.04 -6.23
CA ILE A 557 0.68 4.00 -5.61
C ILE A 557 1.18 2.55 -5.54
N SER A 558 2.50 2.35 -5.56
CA SER A 558 3.07 1.01 -5.35
C SER A 558 4.19 1.04 -4.32
N TYR A 559 4.16 0.07 -3.42
CA TYR A 559 5.24 -0.25 -2.50
C TYR A 559 6.01 -1.44 -3.05
N LEU A 560 7.32 -1.28 -3.20
CA LEU A 560 8.21 -2.26 -3.81
C LEU A 560 9.27 -2.69 -2.79
N PHE A 561 9.53 -3.98 -2.73
CA PHE A 561 10.56 -4.56 -1.89
C PHE A 561 11.70 -5.13 -2.73
N TYR A 562 12.86 -4.52 -2.58
CA TYR A 562 14.13 -4.97 -3.13
C TYR A 562 15.03 -5.51 -2.00
N PRO A 563 15.11 -6.83 -1.77
CA PRO A 563 15.98 -7.37 -0.74
C PRO A 563 17.42 -6.93 -0.96
N ASN A 564 18.18 -6.79 0.12
CA ASN A 564 19.59 -6.38 0.06
C ASN A 564 19.83 -5.03 -0.64
N PHE A 565 18.86 -4.09 -0.56
CA PHE A 565 18.92 -2.79 -1.21
C PHE A 565 20.27 -2.06 -1.03
N ASP A 566 20.89 -2.15 0.15
CA ASP A 566 22.16 -1.47 0.42
C ASP A 566 23.40 -2.23 -0.08
N THR A 567 23.35 -3.56 -0.08
CA THR A 567 24.51 -4.43 -0.31
C THR A 567 24.60 -4.92 -1.76
N ASP A 568 23.47 -5.12 -2.44
CA ASP A 568 23.42 -5.46 -3.86
C ASP A 568 23.47 -4.17 -4.72
N PRO A 569 24.35 -4.05 -5.73
CA PRO A 569 24.33 -2.93 -6.67
C PRO A 569 23.02 -2.83 -7.46
N HIS A 570 22.43 -3.95 -7.88
CA HIS A 570 21.18 -4.00 -8.64
C HIS A 570 20.25 -5.07 -8.09
N PRO A 571 19.62 -4.81 -6.93
CA PRO A 571 18.73 -5.78 -6.32
C PRO A 571 17.54 -6.08 -7.25
N ALA A 572 17.15 -7.35 -7.29
CA ALA A 572 15.94 -7.80 -7.96
C ALA A 572 14.68 -7.46 -7.14
N LEU A 573 13.59 -7.13 -7.82
CA LEU A 573 12.29 -6.94 -7.20
C LEU A 573 11.79 -8.28 -6.65
N HIS A 574 11.49 -8.34 -5.35
CA HIS A 574 10.97 -9.54 -4.70
C HIS A 574 9.45 -9.49 -4.56
N THR A 575 8.92 -8.34 -4.11
CA THR A 575 7.48 -8.16 -3.88
C THR A 575 7.04 -6.78 -4.32
N SER A 576 5.85 -6.69 -4.91
CA SER A 576 5.16 -5.43 -5.16
C SER A 576 3.74 -5.48 -4.57
N MET A 577 3.37 -4.39 -3.90
CA MET A 577 2.01 -4.11 -3.48
C MET A 577 1.56 -2.85 -4.21
N GLU A 578 0.53 -2.96 -5.04
CA GLU A 578 -0.09 -1.84 -5.74
C GLU A 578 -1.44 -1.51 -5.11
N ILE A 579 -1.73 -0.23 -4.90
CA ILE A 579 -2.98 0.24 -4.29
C ILE A 579 -3.63 1.24 -5.25
N ASP A 580 -4.84 0.95 -5.71
CA ASP A 580 -5.68 1.94 -6.40
C ASP A 580 -6.29 2.89 -5.37
N LEU A 581 -6.06 4.19 -5.52
CA LEU A 581 -6.46 5.18 -4.52
C LEU A 581 -7.95 5.53 -4.59
N ARG A 582 -8.70 5.03 -5.58
CA ARG A 582 -10.13 5.31 -5.73
C ARG A 582 -11.01 4.39 -4.90
N ASP A 583 -10.66 3.10 -4.89
CA ASP A 583 -11.40 2.04 -4.20
C ASP A 583 -10.55 1.34 -3.13
N LEU A 584 -9.28 1.75 -2.97
CA LEU A 584 -8.31 1.18 -2.02
C LEU A 584 -8.01 -0.30 -2.28
N HIS A 585 -8.33 -0.80 -3.47
CA HIS A 585 -8.06 -2.18 -3.83
C HIS A 585 -6.56 -2.43 -3.90
N VAL A 586 -6.12 -3.52 -3.27
CA VAL A 586 -4.70 -3.88 -3.14
C VAL A 586 -4.37 -5.09 -4.00
N HIS A 587 -3.42 -4.93 -4.92
CA HIS A 587 -2.88 -6.02 -5.72
C HIS A 587 -1.47 -6.38 -5.24
N TYR A 588 -1.28 -7.63 -4.84
CA TYR A 588 0.02 -8.16 -4.42
C TYR A 588 0.61 -9.05 -5.50
N ARG A 589 1.93 -8.94 -5.69
CA ARG A 589 2.68 -9.84 -6.56
C ARG A 589 4.03 -10.16 -5.94
N ASN A 590 4.34 -11.45 -5.86
CA ASN A 590 5.67 -11.95 -5.55
C ASN A 590 6.36 -12.36 -6.85
N TYR A 591 7.67 -12.13 -6.91
CA TYR A 591 8.50 -12.48 -8.06
C TYR A 591 9.43 -13.62 -7.64
N ASP A 592 9.46 -14.69 -8.43
CA ASP A 592 10.44 -15.76 -8.24
C ASP A 592 11.82 -15.23 -8.68
N PRO A 593 12.85 -15.28 -7.81
CA PRO A 593 14.21 -14.89 -8.18
C PRO A 593 14.75 -15.64 -9.41
N ASN A 594 14.23 -16.83 -9.70
CA ASN A 594 14.61 -17.65 -10.85
C ASN A 594 13.84 -17.28 -12.14
N ASP A 595 12.76 -16.52 -12.04
CA ASP A 595 11.91 -16.12 -13.17
C ASP A 595 12.24 -14.70 -13.68
N ASN A 596 13.53 -14.38 -13.74
CA ASN A 596 14.06 -13.15 -14.34
C ASN A 596 13.36 -11.85 -13.88
N PRO A 597 13.37 -11.56 -12.57
CA PRO A 597 12.66 -10.41 -12.00
C PRO A 597 13.24 -9.06 -12.48
N PRO A 598 12.46 -7.98 -12.39
CA PRO A 598 12.92 -6.62 -12.66
C PRO A 598 14.06 -6.20 -11.73
N LEU A 599 15.07 -5.52 -12.26
CA LEU A 599 16.19 -4.97 -11.50
C LEU A 599 16.02 -3.48 -11.17
N LEU A 600 16.66 -3.08 -10.08
CA LEU A 600 16.77 -1.69 -9.68
C LEU A 600 18.13 -1.09 -10.08
N HIS A 601 18.10 0.11 -10.67
CA HIS A 601 19.31 0.85 -11.06
C HIS A 601 19.25 2.28 -10.51
N GLN A 602 20.40 2.97 -10.51
CA GLN A 602 20.53 4.39 -10.13
C GLN A 602 19.93 4.69 -8.75
N LYS A 603 20.36 3.92 -7.73
CA LYS A 603 19.84 4.03 -6.36
C LYS A 603 20.08 5.39 -5.72
N ASP A 604 21.17 6.07 -6.11
CA ASP A 604 21.49 7.42 -5.68
C ASP A 604 20.40 8.44 -6.00
N ALA A 605 19.71 8.29 -7.14
CA ALA A 605 18.60 9.17 -7.50
C ALA A 605 17.38 9.01 -6.57
N MET A 606 17.24 7.89 -5.86
CA MET A 606 16.08 7.58 -5.03
C MET A 606 16.25 7.95 -3.55
N VAL A 607 17.46 8.24 -3.11
CA VAL A 607 17.78 8.58 -1.71
C VAL A 607 18.22 10.04 -1.58
N THR A 608 18.18 10.57 -0.37
CA THR A 608 18.68 11.90 -0.03
C THR A 608 20.22 11.90 0.10
N ALA A 609 20.84 13.08 0.01
CA ALA A 609 22.30 13.22 0.08
C ALA A 609 22.89 12.83 1.45
N ASP A 610 22.09 12.87 2.52
CA ASP A 610 22.46 12.43 3.87
C ASP A 610 22.28 10.92 4.09
N TYR A 611 21.79 10.17 3.10
CA TYR A 611 21.69 8.72 3.18
C TYR A 611 23.09 8.10 3.34
N PRO A 612 23.34 7.19 4.30
CA PRO A 612 24.68 6.72 4.64
C PRO A 612 25.51 6.17 3.47
N LEU A 613 24.85 5.60 2.46
CA LEU A 613 25.49 5.02 1.28
C LEU A 613 25.33 5.87 0.01
N TYR A 614 24.84 7.11 0.11
CA TYR A 614 24.59 7.99 -1.04
C TYR A 614 25.81 8.09 -1.98
N GLU A 615 26.98 8.47 -1.45
CA GLU A 615 28.20 8.61 -2.25
C GLU A 615 28.66 7.31 -2.91
N LYS A 616 28.41 6.17 -2.25
CA LYS A 616 28.74 4.84 -2.79
C LYS A 616 27.86 4.53 -4.00
N PHE A 617 26.55 4.82 -3.92
CA PHE A 617 25.62 4.64 -5.03
C PHE A 617 25.91 5.62 -6.17
N ALA A 618 26.13 6.91 -5.86
CA ALA A 618 26.40 7.93 -6.87
C ALA A 618 27.69 7.64 -7.65
N LYS A 619 28.71 7.12 -6.96
CA LYS A 619 29.96 6.69 -7.60
C LYS A 619 29.78 5.48 -8.50
N LEU A 620 28.88 4.56 -8.16
CA LEU A 620 28.55 3.43 -9.04
C LEU A 620 27.81 3.92 -10.29
N THR A 621 26.77 4.73 -10.11
CA THR A 621 26.00 5.31 -11.22
C THR A 621 26.90 6.05 -12.20
N ARG A 622 27.80 6.93 -11.73
CA ARG A 622 28.79 7.62 -12.59
C ARG A 622 29.71 6.66 -13.35
N GLN A 623 30.13 5.54 -12.73
CA GLN A 623 30.93 4.52 -13.41
C GLN A 623 30.12 3.84 -14.52
N GLU A 624 28.87 3.48 -14.25
CA GLU A 624 27.99 2.81 -15.19
C GLU A 624 27.61 3.71 -16.39
N GLU A 625 27.31 4.98 -16.14
CA GLU A 625 27.06 5.99 -17.17
C GLU A 625 28.28 6.21 -18.07
N GLY A 626 29.45 6.40 -17.44
CA GLY A 626 30.73 6.54 -18.14
C GLY A 626 31.10 5.28 -18.94
N TRP A 627 30.64 4.11 -18.50
CA TRP A 627 30.86 2.85 -19.20
C TRP A 627 29.88 2.60 -20.35
N GLY A 628 28.72 3.27 -20.36
CA GLY A 628 27.64 3.06 -21.32
C GLY A 628 26.60 2.03 -20.89
N LEU A 629 26.68 1.52 -19.66
CA LEU A 629 25.80 0.46 -19.16
C LEU A 629 24.35 0.93 -18.94
N LEU A 630 24.13 2.24 -18.79
CA LEU A 630 22.81 2.83 -18.53
C LEU A 630 22.17 3.49 -19.77
N ASP A 631 22.71 3.25 -20.97
CA ASP A 631 22.27 3.94 -22.20
C ASP A 631 20.87 3.53 -22.68
N ASP A 632 20.45 2.27 -22.45
CA ASP A 632 19.07 1.85 -22.65
C ASP A 632 18.55 1.05 -21.45
N LEU A 633 17.87 1.78 -20.54
CA LEU A 633 17.26 1.20 -19.35
C LEU A 633 16.22 0.09 -19.64
N ARG A 634 15.68 0.01 -20.87
CA ARG A 634 14.72 -1.06 -21.24
C ARG A 634 15.42 -2.39 -21.47
N LEU A 635 16.66 -2.36 -21.97
CA LEU A 635 17.45 -3.57 -22.23
C LEU A 635 18.00 -4.19 -20.95
N ILE A 636 18.16 -3.40 -19.90
CA ILE A 636 18.69 -3.84 -18.60
C ILE A 636 17.61 -4.02 -17.54
N TYR A 637 16.34 -3.96 -17.92
CA TYR A 637 15.20 -3.98 -17.00
C TYR A 637 15.18 -5.19 -16.07
N ASP A 638 15.77 -6.32 -16.48
CA ASP A 638 15.78 -7.59 -15.75
C ASP A 638 17.18 -8.21 -15.68
N THR A 639 17.31 -9.29 -14.89
CA THR A 639 18.59 -9.95 -14.62
C THR A 639 19.31 -10.42 -15.88
N ARG A 640 18.59 -11.04 -16.82
CA ARG A 640 19.17 -11.54 -18.08
C ARG A 640 19.63 -10.39 -18.97
N GLY A 641 18.82 -9.34 -19.08
CA GLY A 641 19.15 -8.13 -19.83
C GLY A 641 20.40 -7.44 -19.29
N TRP A 642 20.48 -7.29 -17.97
CA TRP A 642 21.64 -6.70 -17.31
C TRP A 642 22.92 -7.53 -17.49
N GLN A 643 22.84 -8.86 -17.31
CA GLN A 643 23.98 -9.74 -17.55
C GLN A 643 24.49 -9.61 -18.99
N LYS A 644 23.60 -9.67 -19.97
CA LYS A 644 23.93 -9.48 -21.39
C LYS A 644 24.63 -8.14 -21.64
N CYS A 645 24.10 -7.05 -21.08
CA CYS A 645 24.69 -5.72 -21.19
C CYS A 645 26.13 -5.68 -20.65
N LEU A 646 26.38 -6.29 -19.48
CA LEU A 646 27.71 -6.42 -18.90
C LEU A 646 28.67 -7.19 -19.83
N GLU A 647 28.22 -8.30 -20.45
CA GLU A 647 29.06 -9.07 -21.37
C GLU A 647 29.43 -8.27 -22.63
N GLU A 648 28.45 -7.60 -23.23
CA GLU A 648 28.64 -6.76 -24.43
C GLU A 648 29.63 -5.61 -24.17
N HIS A 649 29.62 -5.06 -22.95
CA HIS A 649 30.52 -3.99 -22.52
C HIS A 649 31.80 -4.47 -21.84
N CYS A 650 32.07 -5.78 -21.84
CA CYS A 650 33.24 -6.40 -21.19
C CYS A 650 33.41 -6.00 -19.71
N ALA A 651 32.29 -5.79 -19.02
CA ALA A 651 32.20 -5.31 -17.64
C ALA A 651 31.75 -6.43 -16.69
N GLU A 652 32.20 -6.36 -15.44
CA GLU A 652 31.66 -7.13 -14.31
C GLU A 652 31.54 -6.20 -13.09
N LEU A 653 30.67 -6.54 -12.15
CA LEU A 653 30.55 -5.81 -10.88
C LEU A 653 31.33 -6.50 -9.77
N LYS A 654 32.09 -5.73 -8.99
CA LYS A 654 32.69 -6.16 -7.72
C LYS A 654 32.18 -5.29 -6.59
N GLY A 655 31.07 -5.72 -5.98
CA GLY A 655 30.25 -4.86 -5.13
C GLY A 655 29.75 -3.67 -5.95
N HIS A 656 29.81 -2.46 -5.40
CA HIS A 656 29.43 -1.21 -6.09
C HIS A 656 30.57 -0.60 -6.91
N ARG A 657 31.24 -1.42 -7.73
CA ARG A 657 32.30 -0.96 -8.66
C ARG A 657 32.23 -1.72 -9.97
N VAL A 658 32.34 -1.00 -11.08
CA VAL A 658 32.44 -1.58 -12.42
C VAL A 658 33.91 -1.86 -12.72
N VAL A 659 34.23 -3.10 -13.11
CA VAL A 659 35.59 -3.51 -13.48
C VAL A 659 35.57 -4.29 -14.79
N TRP A 660 36.72 -4.38 -15.44
CA TRP A 660 36.84 -5.20 -16.66
C TRP A 660 36.74 -6.69 -16.32
N ARG A 661 35.98 -7.42 -17.13
CA ARG A 661 35.96 -8.88 -17.11
C ARG A 661 37.36 -9.43 -17.38
N LYS A 662 37.79 -10.41 -16.58
CA LYS A 662 39.12 -11.03 -16.72
C LYS A 662 39.25 -11.89 -17.98
N ASP A 663 38.13 -12.40 -18.46
CA ASP A 663 37.99 -13.28 -19.63
C ASP A 663 37.61 -12.51 -20.91
N ALA A 664 37.54 -11.18 -20.86
CA ALA A 664 37.15 -10.37 -22.01
C ALA A 664 38.21 -10.38 -23.12
N ASP A 665 37.76 -10.52 -24.37
CA ASP A 665 38.61 -10.40 -25.55
C ASP A 665 39.30 -9.02 -25.61
N PRO A 666 40.65 -8.95 -25.66
CA PRO A 666 41.40 -7.70 -25.74
C PRO A 666 40.98 -6.78 -26.89
N TYR A 667 40.50 -7.33 -28.01
CA TYR A 667 40.00 -6.53 -29.13
C TYR A 667 38.67 -5.85 -28.79
N ARG A 668 37.71 -6.59 -28.22
CA ARG A 668 36.45 -6.01 -27.71
C ARG A 668 36.69 -4.95 -26.64
N VAL A 669 37.62 -5.18 -25.71
CA VAL A 669 38.00 -4.19 -24.69
C VAL A 669 38.50 -2.88 -25.34
N LYS A 670 39.31 -2.97 -26.40
CA LYS A 670 39.76 -1.77 -27.14
C LYS A 670 38.60 -1.01 -27.79
N LEU A 671 37.63 -1.72 -28.38
CA LEU A 671 36.44 -1.13 -28.97
C LEU A 671 35.60 -0.38 -27.93
N VAL A 672 35.30 -1.03 -26.79
CA VAL A 672 34.53 -0.40 -25.69
C VAL A 672 35.27 0.83 -25.14
N LYS A 673 36.59 0.74 -24.92
CA LYS A 673 37.41 1.89 -24.49
C LYS A 673 37.42 3.04 -25.51
N SER A 674 37.30 2.74 -26.80
CA SER A 674 37.19 3.74 -27.84
C SER A 674 35.83 4.45 -27.78
N ALA A 675 34.74 3.68 -27.62
CA ALA A 675 33.39 4.21 -27.47
C ALA A 675 33.26 5.10 -26.22
N GLN A 676 33.81 4.68 -25.08
CA GLN A 676 33.87 5.47 -23.85
C GLN A 676 34.58 6.81 -24.05
N ARG A 677 35.73 6.82 -24.77
CA ARG A 677 36.47 8.05 -25.07
C ARG A 677 35.66 8.99 -25.96
N GLN A 678 35.03 8.49 -27.01
CA GLN A 678 34.16 9.31 -27.87
C GLN A 678 32.99 9.91 -27.10
N LYS A 679 32.38 9.15 -26.18
CA LYS A 679 31.29 9.61 -25.32
C LYS A 679 31.74 10.72 -24.37
N ALA A 680 32.90 10.55 -23.73
CA ALA A 680 33.50 11.57 -22.88
C ALA A 680 33.81 12.87 -23.65
N THR A 681 34.30 12.77 -24.89
CA THR A 681 34.53 13.93 -25.76
C THR A 681 33.22 14.66 -26.09
N ARG A 682 32.15 13.94 -26.46
CA ARG A 682 30.84 14.58 -26.75
C ARG A 682 30.22 15.25 -25.54
N LEU A 683 30.32 14.65 -24.36
CA LEU A 683 29.82 15.25 -23.11
C LEU A 683 30.55 16.56 -22.77
N ASN A 684 31.86 16.62 -23.00
CA ASN A 684 32.67 17.84 -22.83
C ASN A 684 32.40 18.91 -23.90
N GLU A 685 31.88 18.54 -25.07
CA GLU A 685 31.47 19.51 -26.12
C GLU A 685 30.05 20.07 -25.89
N MET A 686 29.24 19.42 -25.04
CA MET A 686 27.86 19.79 -24.72
C MET A 686 27.70 20.51 -23.36
N SER A 687 28.75 20.54 -22.54
CA SER A 687 28.82 21.25 -21.25
C SER A 687 29.59 22.56 -21.40
#